data_AF-A0A3B9CS28-F1
#
_entry.id   AF-A0A3B9CS28-F1
#
_cell.length_a   1.000
_cell.length_b   1.000
_cell.length_c   1.000
_cell.angle_alpha   90.00
_cell.angle_beta   90.00
_cell.angle_gamma   90.00
#
_symmetry.space_group_name_H-M   'P 1'
#
loop_
_entity.id
_entity.type
_entity.pdbx_description
1 polymer ?
#
loop_
_entity_poly.entity_id
_entity_poly.type
_entity_poly.pdbx_seq_one_letter_code
_entity_poly.pdbx_strand_id
1 'polypeptide(L)'
;ALDPGASFDGHVQGMGFRFRSKELVVPMRLSAFNEGDLHNVVYLLTDEPMKARDLPARHVARQISGKELVRNLTQLLPLRIIGGRYEDIPENRRRTLRQERNPVPRNGIAKDLFAGDLLAASTGKLSHGHEEMEKELLDIGERLGLRGVEIDGMHEEAIQGDRDALFADALADLESMTLTVIDGDFDREVISEQNIYFTSYEMNPASNSADSYNARMFGPGASDDPGSKKSVVPPAIVIDDSEHGRLILQEGESSLKTSLLIGIAVTVSVVFVAVALLRKGRGAVILCLISIAGMSAVIVEADEGKDQPVQEPDQSKGKELPSGTESTGPGNPQEALGKVSKIIDEIQAGSDRAAAIRSIRELGDDSVQALIDVVRIDSNIARRGWAVICLNELNSAKSTAALDRIINAPELPHLIHTWAAAARVDDMTHVEDLQQFAGLCNQYPALRRPFLLQIERMAQEQDRVELYEHLLTFMVTDYRMQQSLAPVMLNASPGQLAQILMKSRNIDVRRQAAAWLATQKQHGNTQVNNLLTSALRFTRDAKTVPWANGPLFLPAVKWNRKEALALGDELTAWFVWCSENQQPEEIQKIKTALSSIQLMQAAGYRNLSDNLNDWLTTWERVTGADAMAKLMDRTGYKFTPARLEPTGSADN
;
A
#
# COMPACT_ATOMS: atom_id res chain seq x y z
N ALA A 1 -4.01 -3.45 -27.68
CA ALA A 1 -2.75 -4.11 -28.11
C ALA A 1 -1.61 -3.35 -27.44
N LEU A 2 -0.61 -4.04 -26.89
CA LEU A 2 0.55 -3.38 -26.28
C LEU A 2 1.38 -2.65 -27.36
N ASP A 3 2.00 -1.53 -27.00
CA ASP A 3 2.81 -0.74 -27.94
C ASP A 3 4.05 -1.53 -28.42
N PRO A 4 4.50 -1.32 -29.67
CA PRO A 4 5.72 -1.94 -30.18
C PRO A 4 6.92 -1.60 -29.30
N GLY A 5 7.56 -2.63 -28.71
CA GLY A 5 8.70 -2.47 -27.80
C GLY A 5 8.36 -2.60 -26.32
N ALA A 6 7.08 -2.79 -25.97
CA ALA A 6 6.69 -3.15 -24.61
C ALA A 6 7.22 -4.55 -24.26
N SER A 7 8.23 -4.61 -23.39
CA SER A 7 8.70 -5.84 -22.76
C SER A 7 8.14 -5.93 -21.35
N PHE A 8 7.61 -7.10 -20.99
CA PHE A 8 7.23 -7.42 -19.62
C PHE A 8 8.41 -8.16 -18.97
N ASP A 9 9.06 -7.51 -18.00
CA ASP A 9 10.23 -8.03 -17.25
C ASP A 9 9.86 -8.51 -15.83
N GLY A 10 8.59 -8.40 -15.46
CA GLY A 10 8.08 -8.91 -14.20
C GLY A 10 8.04 -10.45 -14.17
N HIS A 11 8.21 -11.03 -12.98
CA HIS A 11 7.73 -12.38 -12.74
C HIS A 11 6.23 -12.40 -13.07
N VAL A 12 5.78 -13.32 -13.95
CA VAL A 12 4.38 -13.41 -14.40
C VAL A 12 3.46 -13.41 -13.19
N GLN A 13 2.81 -12.26 -12.96
CA GLN A 13 1.75 -12.11 -11.97
C GLN A 13 0.57 -12.92 -12.48
N GLY A 14 -0.07 -13.70 -11.60
CA GLY A 14 -1.17 -14.60 -11.97
C GLY A 14 -2.23 -13.88 -12.81
N MET A 15 -2.63 -14.48 -13.92
CA MET A 15 -3.67 -13.94 -14.80
C MET A 15 -4.93 -14.81 -14.73
N GLY A 16 -6.09 -14.19 -14.62
CA GLY A 16 -7.40 -14.86 -14.67
C GLY A 16 -8.12 -14.52 -15.97
N PHE A 17 -8.69 -15.54 -16.63
CA PHE A 17 -9.49 -15.35 -17.85
C PHE A 17 -10.74 -16.22 -17.77
N ARG A 18 -11.88 -15.66 -18.21
CA ARG A 18 -13.07 -16.44 -18.53
C ARG A 18 -13.27 -16.49 -20.03
N PHE A 19 -13.45 -17.69 -20.56
CA PHE A 19 -13.81 -17.89 -21.96
C PHE A 19 -14.76 -19.08 -22.07
N ARG A 20 -15.61 -19.07 -23.09
CA ARG A 20 -16.49 -20.20 -23.37
C ARG A 20 -15.70 -21.29 -24.08
N SER A 21 -15.84 -22.53 -23.60
CA SER A 21 -15.36 -23.70 -24.31
C SER A 21 -16.51 -24.64 -24.65
N LYS A 22 -16.41 -25.34 -25.78
CA LYS A 22 -17.37 -26.39 -26.16
C LYS A 22 -17.12 -27.70 -25.41
N GLU A 23 -15.88 -27.89 -24.97
CA GLU A 23 -15.42 -29.09 -24.28
C GLU A 23 -14.72 -28.68 -22.98
N LEU A 24 -14.85 -29.50 -21.94
CA LEU A 24 -14.11 -29.28 -20.70
C LEU A 24 -12.63 -29.62 -20.95
N VAL A 25 -11.82 -28.58 -21.10
CA VAL A 25 -10.43 -28.68 -21.53
C VAL A 25 -9.59 -27.55 -20.93
N VAL A 26 -8.35 -27.87 -20.52
CA VAL A 26 -7.37 -26.86 -20.12
C VAL A 26 -6.28 -26.74 -21.20
N PRO A 27 -6.10 -25.56 -21.83
CA PRO A 27 -5.04 -25.34 -22.80
C PRO A 27 -3.69 -25.15 -22.10
N MET A 28 -2.82 -26.16 -22.11
CA MET A 28 -1.60 -26.21 -21.29
C MET A 28 -0.31 -25.76 -22.01
N ARG A 29 -0.41 -24.82 -22.94
CA ARG A 29 0.75 -24.44 -23.77
C ARG A 29 1.78 -23.57 -23.04
N LEU A 30 1.41 -22.87 -21.98
CA LEU A 30 2.29 -21.87 -21.35
C LEU A 30 3.18 -22.45 -20.25
N SER A 31 2.75 -23.51 -19.55
CA SER A 31 3.52 -24.07 -18.42
C SER A 31 4.72 -24.92 -18.86
N ALA A 32 4.67 -25.52 -20.05
CA ALA A 32 5.75 -26.35 -20.59
C ALA A 32 7.06 -25.58 -20.88
N PHE A 33 6.97 -24.25 -21.03
CA PHE A 33 8.11 -23.38 -21.36
C PHE A 33 8.77 -22.75 -20.12
N ASN A 34 8.23 -22.97 -18.93
CA ASN A 34 8.89 -22.54 -17.71
C ASN A 34 10.13 -23.41 -17.46
N GLU A 35 11.25 -22.76 -17.14
CA GLU A 35 12.46 -23.43 -16.68
C GLU A 35 12.24 -23.94 -15.24
N GLY A 36 12.71 -25.16 -14.92
CA GLY A 36 12.59 -25.76 -13.58
C GLY A 36 11.61 -26.94 -13.47
N ASP A 37 11.22 -27.25 -12.24
CA ASP A 37 10.32 -28.36 -11.89
C ASP A 37 8.91 -28.12 -12.46
N LEU A 38 8.38 -29.09 -13.20
CA LEU A 38 7.06 -29.03 -13.86
C LEU A 38 5.93 -29.49 -12.94
N HIS A 39 5.97 -29.02 -11.70
CA HIS A 39 4.90 -29.29 -10.77
C HIS A 39 3.67 -28.45 -11.15
N ASN A 40 2.56 -29.12 -11.48
CA ASN A 40 1.33 -28.47 -11.90
C ASN A 40 0.17 -28.88 -10.99
N VAL A 41 -0.71 -27.92 -10.71
CA VAL A 41 -1.94 -28.16 -9.96
C VAL A 41 -3.13 -27.65 -10.77
N VAL A 42 -4.13 -28.50 -10.96
CA VAL A 42 -5.41 -28.17 -11.59
C VAL A 42 -6.53 -28.36 -10.58
N TYR A 43 -7.23 -27.27 -10.29
CA TYR A 43 -8.47 -27.27 -9.52
C TYR A 43 -9.63 -27.32 -10.50
N LEU A 44 -10.41 -28.41 -10.47
CA LEU A 44 -11.50 -28.66 -11.40
C LEU A 44 -12.82 -28.77 -10.63
N LEU A 45 -13.72 -27.81 -10.86
CA LEU A 45 -15.06 -27.80 -10.27
C LEU A 45 -16.10 -28.25 -11.30
N THR A 46 -16.72 -29.41 -11.08
CA THR A 46 -17.62 -30.08 -12.04
C THR A 46 -18.80 -30.75 -11.34
N ASP A 47 -19.85 -31.12 -12.09
CA ASP A 47 -21.05 -31.79 -11.54
C ASP A 47 -20.75 -33.19 -10.98
N GLU A 48 -19.66 -33.81 -11.45
CA GLU A 48 -19.22 -35.13 -11.00
C GLU A 48 -17.70 -35.15 -10.73
N PRO A 49 -17.21 -36.08 -9.90
CA PRO A 49 -15.77 -36.28 -9.70
C PRO A 49 -15.08 -36.70 -11.01
N MET A 50 -13.96 -36.07 -11.31
CA MET A 50 -13.25 -36.26 -12.59
C MET A 50 -11.76 -36.52 -12.41
N LYS A 51 -11.10 -36.90 -13.51
CA LYS A 51 -9.64 -36.90 -13.67
C LYS A 51 -9.25 -36.37 -15.04
N ALA A 52 -7.99 -35.96 -15.19
CA ALA A 52 -7.40 -35.76 -16.50
C ALA A 52 -7.31 -37.10 -17.25
N ARG A 53 -7.78 -37.14 -18.49
CA ARG A 53 -7.93 -38.35 -19.30
C ARG A 53 -6.58 -39.03 -19.54
N ASP A 54 -5.61 -38.23 -19.98
CA ASP A 54 -4.29 -38.69 -20.44
C ASP A 54 -3.24 -38.68 -19.32
N LEU A 55 -3.64 -38.32 -18.09
CA LEU A 55 -2.78 -38.40 -16.92
C LEU A 55 -3.12 -39.63 -16.05
N PRO A 56 -2.12 -40.24 -15.41
CA PRO A 56 -2.33 -41.30 -14.42
C PRO A 56 -3.28 -40.88 -13.28
N ALA A 57 -4.17 -41.78 -12.86
CA ALA A 57 -5.15 -41.51 -11.80
C ALA A 57 -4.51 -41.16 -10.45
N ARG A 58 -3.24 -41.52 -10.22
CA ARG A 58 -2.47 -41.14 -9.03
C ARG A 58 -2.31 -39.62 -8.85
N HIS A 59 -2.50 -38.83 -9.91
CA HIS A 59 -2.45 -37.37 -9.84
C HIS A 59 -3.74 -36.77 -9.27
N VAL A 60 -4.84 -37.53 -9.18
CA VAL A 60 -6.03 -37.07 -8.46
C VAL A 60 -5.74 -37.14 -6.97
N ALA A 61 -5.44 -35.99 -6.38
CA ALA A 61 -4.98 -35.88 -4.99
C ALA A 61 -6.13 -35.73 -3.99
N ARG A 62 -7.24 -35.11 -4.41
CA ARG A 62 -8.40 -34.87 -3.55
C ARG A 62 -9.67 -34.70 -4.37
N GLN A 63 -10.80 -35.15 -3.83
CA GLN A 63 -12.14 -34.82 -4.33
C GLN A 63 -13.00 -34.34 -3.17
N ILE A 64 -13.45 -33.09 -3.23
CA ILE A 64 -14.20 -32.42 -2.18
C ILE A 64 -15.63 -32.21 -2.67
N SER A 65 -16.61 -32.72 -1.93
CA SER A 65 -18.02 -32.49 -2.26
C SER A 65 -18.37 -31.00 -2.16
N GLY A 66 -19.31 -30.57 -2.98
CA GLY A 66 -19.85 -29.22 -2.99
C GLY A 66 -20.32 -28.74 -1.61
N LYS A 67 -21.03 -29.60 -0.87
CA LYS A 67 -21.48 -29.30 0.51
C LYS A 67 -20.32 -29.05 1.47
N GLU A 68 -19.27 -29.87 1.41
CA GLU A 68 -18.07 -29.68 2.23
C GLU A 68 -17.34 -28.38 1.82
N LEU A 69 -17.31 -28.08 0.53
CA LEU A 69 -16.72 -26.86 0.01
C LEU A 69 -17.49 -25.62 0.48
N VAL A 70 -18.81 -25.57 0.29
CA VAL A 70 -19.67 -24.49 0.81
C VAL A 70 -19.48 -24.30 2.30
N ARG A 71 -19.44 -25.38 3.09
CA ARG A 71 -19.12 -25.31 4.53
C ARG A 71 -17.77 -24.63 4.78
N ASN A 72 -16.71 -25.02 4.08
CA ASN A 72 -15.38 -24.44 4.25
C ASN A 72 -15.29 -22.97 3.81
N LEU A 73 -16.17 -22.52 2.91
CA LEU A 73 -16.21 -21.16 2.40
C LEU A 73 -17.05 -20.21 3.28
N THR A 74 -18.07 -20.74 3.95
CA THR A 74 -19.11 -19.92 4.60
C THR A 74 -19.21 -20.10 6.12
N GLN A 75 -18.80 -21.27 6.64
CA GLN A 75 -18.90 -21.59 8.06
C GLN A 75 -17.53 -21.51 8.75
N LEU A 76 -17.54 -21.55 10.09
CA LEU A 76 -16.30 -21.54 10.86
C LEU A 76 -15.45 -22.75 10.49
N LEU A 77 -14.20 -22.49 10.10
CA LEU A 77 -13.24 -23.53 9.74
C LEU A 77 -13.10 -24.56 10.89
N PRO A 78 -12.89 -25.85 10.58
CA PRO A 78 -12.83 -26.89 11.61
C PRO A 78 -11.71 -26.63 12.64
N LEU A 79 -12.01 -26.83 13.92
CA LEU A 79 -11.02 -26.74 15.01
C LEU A 79 -10.37 -28.09 15.24
N ARG A 80 -9.04 -28.14 15.18
CA ARG A 80 -8.23 -29.33 15.54
C ARG A 80 -7.55 -29.11 16.89
N ILE A 81 -7.88 -29.92 17.89
CA ILE A 81 -7.24 -29.87 19.23
C ILE A 81 -6.23 -31.02 19.35
N ILE A 82 -4.99 -30.68 19.70
CA ILE A 82 -3.91 -31.66 19.88
C ILE A 82 -3.63 -31.81 21.38
N GLY A 83 -3.77 -33.02 21.92
CA GLY A 83 -3.36 -33.34 23.30
C GLY A 83 -4.32 -32.86 24.39
N GLY A 84 -5.61 -32.66 24.08
CA GLY A 84 -6.62 -32.23 25.04
C GLY A 84 -8.02 -32.19 24.45
N ARG A 85 -8.97 -31.62 25.20
CA ARG A 85 -10.37 -31.42 24.81
C ARG A 85 -10.71 -29.94 24.72
N TYR A 86 -11.86 -29.62 24.14
CA TYR A 86 -12.34 -28.24 24.05
C TYR A 86 -12.54 -27.59 25.41
N GLU A 87 -12.95 -28.40 26.40
CA GLU A 87 -13.13 -27.98 27.78
C GLU A 87 -11.81 -27.50 28.41
N ASP A 88 -10.67 -27.97 27.90
CA ASP A 88 -9.34 -27.61 28.39
C ASP A 88 -8.85 -26.27 27.83
N ILE A 89 -9.53 -25.71 26.82
CA ILE A 89 -9.21 -24.39 26.25
C ILE A 89 -9.73 -23.28 27.19
N PRO A 90 -8.87 -22.34 27.65
CA PRO A 90 -9.31 -21.21 28.47
C PRO A 90 -10.43 -20.39 27.82
N GLU A 91 -11.37 -19.89 28.63
CA GLU A 91 -12.56 -19.18 28.13
C GLU A 91 -12.23 -17.91 27.32
N ASN A 92 -11.21 -17.16 27.74
CA ASN A 92 -10.70 -16.01 26.99
C ASN A 92 -10.18 -16.42 25.60
N ARG A 93 -9.53 -17.60 25.50
CA ARG A 93 -9.05 -18.15 24.24
C ARG A 93 -10.20 -18.59 23.34
N ARG A 94 -11.23 -19.25 23.88
CA ARG A 94 -12.42 -19.66 23.11
C ARG A 94 -13.10 -18.49 22.39
N ARG A 95 -13.16 -17.32 23.03
CA ARG A 95 -13.72 -16.11 22.41
C ARG A 95 -12.94 -15.70 21.15
N THR A 96 -11.61 -15.83 21.17
CA THR A 96 -10.76 -15.51 20.01
C THR A 96 -10.82 -16.58 18.91
N LEU A 97 -11.11 -17.84 19.24
CA LEU A 97 -11.16 -18.94 18.26
C LEU A 97 -12.17 -18.70 17.14
N ARG A 98 -13.32 -18.07 17.43
CA ARG A 98 -14.32 -17.76 16.40
C ARG A 98 -13.77 -16.82 15.33
N GLN A 99 -12.97 -15.83 15.71
CA GLN A 99 -12.32 -14.90 14.77
C GLN A 99 -11.22 -15.60 13.98
N GLU A 100 -10.42 -16.44 14.63
CA GLU A 100 -9.34 -17.20 13.97
C GLU A 100 -9.85 -18.24 12.97
N ARG A 101 -11.04 -18.79 13.21
CA ARG A 101 -11.74 -19.75 12.37
C ARG A 101 -12.65 -19.08 11.33
N ASN A 102 -12.67 -17.76 11.25
CA ASN A 102 -13.43 -17.05 10.23
C ASN A 102 -12.90 -17.46 8.84
N PRO A 103 -13.75 -17.98 7.94
CA PRO A 103 -13.31 -18.39 6.60
C PRO A 103 -12.95 -17.19 5.72
N VAL A 104 -13.52 -16.00 5.93
CA VAL A 104 -13.32 -14.82 5.07
C VAL A 104 -11.84 -14.50 4.79
N PRO A 105 -10.96 -14.30 5.79
CA PRO A 105 -9.55 -13.99 5.54
C PRO A 105 -8.72 -15.19 5.02
N ARG A 106 -9.29 -16.39 4.91
CA ARG A 106 -8.59 -17.61 4.50
C ARG A 106 -9.03 -18.11 3.13
N ASN A 107 -10.34 -18.08 2.90
CA ASN A 107 -11.06 -18.72 1.80
C ASN A 107 -11.97 -17.73 1.05
N GLY A 108 -12.05 -16.44 1.45
CA GLY A 108 -12.91 -15.44 0.82
C GLY A 108 -12.65 -15.29 -0.68
N ILE A 109 -11.39 -15.20 -1.09
CA ILE A 109 -11.01 -15.13 -2.51
C ILE A 109 -11.52 -16.36 -3.29
N ALA A 110 -11.41 -17.56 -2.70
CA ALA A 110 -11.91 -18.78 -3.34
C ALA A 110 -13.44 -18.80 -3.43
N LYS A 111 -14.14 -18.34 -2.37
CA LYS A 111 -15.60 -18.17 -2.37
C LYS A 111 -16.01 -17.27 -3.54
N ASP A 112 -15.33 -16.14 -3.69
CA ASP A 112 -15.66 -15.13 -4.69
C ASP A 112 -15.35 -15.63 -6.11
N LEU A 113 -14.21 -16.32 -6.28
CA LEU A 113 -13.85 -16.95 -7.55
C LEU A 113 -14.90 -17.98 -7.98
N PHE A 114 -15.26 -18.92 -7.10
CA PHE A 114 -16.25 -19.95 -7.42
C PHE A 114 -17.62 -19.34 -7.71
N ALA A 115 -18.07 -18.39 -6.90
CA ALA A 115 -19.37 -17.76 -7.10
C ALA A 115 -19.41 -16.96 -8.42
N GLY A 116 -18.35 -16.20 -8.74
CA GLY A 116 -18.24 -15.45 -9.99
C GLY A 116 -18.21 -16.37 -11.22
N ASP A 117 -17.47 -17.47 -11.17
CA ASP A 117 -17.37 -18.44 -12.26
C ASP A 117 -18.68 -19.22 -12.47
N LEU A 118 -19.35 -19.61 -11.38
CA LEU A 118 -20.67 -20.26 -11.46
C LEU A 118 -21.73 -19.32 -12.00
N LEU A 119 -21.72 -18.06 -11.57
CA LEU A 119 -22.62 -17.04 -12.14
C LEU A 119 -22.33 -16.82 -13.63
N ALA A 120 -21.06 -16.86 -14.04
CA ALA A 120 -20.68 -16.75 -15.44
C ALA A 120 -21.18 -17.95 -16.26
N ALA A 121 -21.08 -19.16 -15.71
CA ALA A 121 -21.58 -20.39 -16.32
C ALA A 121 -23.11 -20.37 -16.45
N SER A 122 -23.84 -20.01 -15.39
CA SER A 122 -25.31 -20.03 -15.36
C SER A 122 -25.95 -18.94 -16.22
N THR A 123 -25.37 -17.74 -16.23
CA THR A 123 -25.88 -16.59 -17.02
C THR A 123 -25.35 -16.55 -18.44
N GLY A 124 -24.25 -17.27 -18.72
CA GLY A 124 -23.49 -17.18 -19.96
C GLY A 124 -22.71 -15.87 -20.12
N LYS A 125 -22.67 -14.97 -19.14
CA LYS A 125 -21.90 -13.73 -19.22
C LYS A 125 -20.48 -13.96 -18.70
N LEU A 126 -19.46 -13.51 -19.43
CA LEU A 126 -18.06 -13.69 -19.01
C LEU A 126 -17.62 -12.67 -17.96
N SER A 127 -18.34 -11.56 -17.82
CA SER A 127 -18.15 -10.59 -16.75
C SER A 127 -19.47 -10.12 -16.17
N HIS A 128 -19.41 -9.73 -14.91
CA HIS A 128 -20.56 -9.30 -14.12
C HIS A 128 -20.46 -7.82 -13.72
N GLY A 129 -21.59 -7.23 -13.36
CA GLY A 129 -21.65 -5.81 -13.03
C GLY A 129 -20.69 -5.36 -11.93
N HIS A 130 -20.52 -6.17 -10.87
CA HIS A 130 -19.59 -5.85 -9.79
C HIS A 130 -18.12 -5.92 -10.21
N GLU A 131 -17.76 -6.80 -11.15
CA GLU A 131 -16.39 -6.93 -11.67
C GLU A 131 -16.04 -5.77 -12.60
N GLU A 132 -16.99 -5.34 -13.44
CA GLU A 132 -16.82 -4.13 -14.24
C GLU A 132 -16.77 -2.88 -13.35
N MET A 133 -17.57 -2.84 -12.27
CA MET A 133 -17.49 -1.77 -11.27
C MET A 133 -16.11 -1.75 -10.59
N GLU A 134 -15.58 -2.89 -10.17
CA GLU A 134 -14.24 -2.99 -9.57
C GLU A 134 -13.16 -2.44 -10.53
N LYS A 135 -13.22 -2.80 -11.82
CA LYS A 135 -12.32 -2.25 -12.84
C LYS A 135 -12.44 -0.73 -12.95
N GLU A 136 -13.67 -0.19 -12.95
CA GLU A 136 -13.89 1.25 -12.95
C GLU A 136 -13.28 1.93 -11.70
N LEU A 137 -13.44 1.33 -10.52
CA LEU A 137 -12.84 1.83 -9.29
C LEU A 137 -11.30 1.79 -9.35
N LEU A 138 -10.73 0.71 -9.87
CA LEU A 138 -9.29 0.59 -10.10
C LEU A 138 -8.79 1.63 -11.13
N ASP A 139 -9.55 1.89 -12.19
CA ASP A 139 -9.21 2.92 -13.19
C ASP A 139 -9.21 4.33 -12.58
N ILE A 140 -10.20 4.64 -11.73
CA ILE A 140 -10.27 5.88 -10.96
C ILE A 140 -9.05 5.97 -10.04
N GLY A 141 -8.74 4.90 -9.32
CA GLY A 141 -7.57 4.81 -8.46
C GLY A 141 -6.26 5.07 -9.21
N GLU A 142 -6.04 4.47 -10.39
CA GLU A 142 -4.78 4.65 -11.14
C GLU A 142 -4.58 6.10 -11.54
N ARG A 143 -5.65 6.74 -12.02
CA ARG A 143 -5.61 8.13 -12.48
C ARG A 143 -5.26 9.09 -11.36
N LEU A 144 -5.62 8.74 -10.13
CA LEU A 144 -5.28 9.49 -8.93
C LEU A 144 -3.96 9.03 -8.28
N GLY A 145 -3.22 8.11 -8.91
CA GLY A 145 -1.97 7.54 -8.39
C GLY A 145 -2.14 6.60 -7.21
N LEU A 146 -3.36 6.13 -6.94
CA LEU A 146 -3.73 5.28 -5.80
C LEU A 146 -3.64 3.79 -6.16
N ARG A 147 -2.81 3.06 -5.41
CA ARG A 147 -2.68 1.60 -5.43
C ARG A 147 -2.23 1.07 -4.08
N GLY A 148 -2.54 -0.20 -3.83
CA GLY A 148 -2.11 -0.93 -2.65
C GLY A 148 -3.29 -1.39 -1.80
N VAL A 149 -2.98 -2.25 -0.84
CA VAL A 149 -3.96 -2.97 -0.02
C VAL A 149 -4.98 -2.06 0.66
N GLU A 150 -4.60 -0.83 1.01
CA GLU A 150 -5.50 0.12 1.66
C GLU A 150 -6.60 0.64 0.73
N ILE A 151 -6.26 1.01 -0.51
CA ILE A 151 -7.28 1.49 -1.46
C ILE A 151 -8.07 0.30 -2.05
N ASP A 152 -7.41 -0.84 -2.26
CA ASP A 152 -8.06 -2.05 -2.78
C ASP A 152 -9.14 -2.55 -1.80
N GLY A 153 -8.86 -2.49 -0.49
CA GLY A 153 -9.86 -2.82 0.54
C GLY A 153 -11.06 -1.87 0.57
N MET A 154 -10.85 -0.57 0.29
CA MET A 154 -11.96 0.39 0.19
C MET A 154 -12.81 0.16 -1.08
N HIS A 155 -12.18 -0.23 -2.19
CA HIS A 155 -12.91 -0.62 -3.40
C HIS A 155 -13.75 -1.87 -3.16
N GLU A 156 -13.17 -2.88 -2.50
CA GLU A 156 -13.87 -4.12 -2.13
C GLU A 156 -15.08 -3.83 -1.23
N GLU A 157 -14.91 -3.01 -0.19
CA GLU A 157 -16.00 -2.61 0.71
C GLU A 157 -17.14 -1.90 -0.06
N ALA A 158 -16.79 -1.03 -1.01
CA ALA A 158 -17.76 -0.26 -1.79
C ALA A 158 -18.66 -1.13 -2.69
N ILE A 159 -18.19 -2.31 -3.12
CA ILE A 159 -18.94 -3.23 -3.99
C ILE A 159 -19.41 -4.50 -3.27
N GLN A 160 -19.07 -4.66 -1.98
CA GLN A 160 -19.35 -5.87 -1.20
C GLN A 160 -20.84 -6.23 -1.19
N GLY A 161 -21.73 -5.24 -1.05
CA GLY A 161 -23.17 -5.47 -0.97
C GLY A 161 -23.75 -6.07 -2.26
N ASP A 162 -23.38 -5.51 -3.41
CA ASP A 162 -23.79 -6.01 -4.73
C ASP A 162 -23.20 -7.41 -4.98
N ARG A 163 -21.95 -7.60 -4.56
CA ARG A 163 -21.25 -8.88 -4.68
C ARG A 163 -21.91 -9.98 -3.85
N ASP A 164 -22.18 -9.75 -2.57
CA ASP A 164 -22.81 -10.73 -1.68
C ASP A 164 -24.23 -11.10 -2.13
N ALA A 165 -25.00 -10.13 -2.61
CA ALA A 165 -26.35 -10.38 -3.14
C ALA A 165 -26.31 -11.32 -4.35
N LEU A 166 -25.35 -11.15 -5.26
CA LEU A 166 -25.19 -12.02 -6.43
C LEU A 166 -24.63 -13.40 -6.07
N PHE A 167 -23.75 -13.48 -5.07
CA PHE A 167 -23.06 -14.73 -4.73
C PHE A 167 -23.92 -15.68 -3.89
N ALA A 168 -24.94 -15.19 -3.19
CA ALA A 168 -25.83 -16.03 -2.40
C ALA A 168 -26.48 -17.14 -3.26
N ASP A 169 -26.94 -16.81 -4.46
CA ASP A 169 -27.58 -17.76 -5.37
C ASP A 169 -26.55 -18.71 -6.00
N ALA A 170 -25.40 -18.18 -6.45
CA ALA A 170 -24.35 -18.97 -7.10
C ALA A 170 -23.73 -20.02 -6.17
N LEU A 171 -23.64 -19.75 -4.87
CA LEU A 171 -23.13 -20.71 -3.89
C LEU A 171 -24.09 -21.88 -3.63
N ALA A 172 -25.39 -21.74 -3.91
CA ALA A 172 -26.32 -22.85 -3.80
C ALA A 172 -26.04 -23.92 -4.87
N ASP A 173 -25.70 -23.50 -6.09
CA ASP A 173 -25.33 -24.41 -7.18
C ASP A 173 -24.07 -25.23 -6.82
N LEU A 174 -23.14 -24.62 -6.08
CA LEU A 174 -21.90 -25.25 -5.63
C LEU A 174 -22.15 -26.51 -4.79
N GLU A 175 -23.25 -26.60 -4.04
CA GLU A 175 -23.56 -27.77 -3.19
C GLU A 175 -23.69 -29.08 -3.98
N SER A 176 -24.08 -28.98 -5.25
CA SER A 176 -24.30 -30.13 -6.14
C SER A 176 -23.05 -30.58 -6.89
N MET A 177 -21.96 -29.82 -6.79
CA MET A 177 -20.73 -30.05 -7.56
C MET A 177 -19.68 -30.83 -6.76
N THR A 178 -18.54 -31.09 -7.41
CA THR A 178 -17.34 -31.69 -6.83
C THR A 178 -16.11 -30.92 -7.26
N LEU A 179 -15.28 -30.52 -6.31
CA LEU A 179 -13.95 -29.97 -6.57
C LEU A 179 -12.93 -31.10 -6.58
N THR A 180 -12.36 -31.37 -7.75
CA THR A 180 -11.24 -32.29 -7.94
C THR A 180 -9.93 -31.52 -7.95
N VAL A 181 -8.97 -31.94 -7.12
CA VAL A 181 -7.59 -31.44 -7.15
C VAL A 181 -6.73 -32.46 -7.87
N ILE A 182 -6.13 -32.05 -8.99
CA ILE A 182 -5.17 -32.84 -9.76
C ILE A 182 -3.80 -32.20 -9.56
N ASP A 183 -2.89 -32.92 -8.93
CA ASP A 183 -1.59 -32.41 -8.49
C ASP A 183 -0.49 -33.39 -8.93
N GLY A 184 0.58 -32.84 -9.50
CA GLY A 184 1.87 -33.50 -9.61
C GLY A 184 2.68 -33.03 -10.81
N ASP A 185 3.74 -33.78 -11.09
CA ASP A 185 4.58 -33.53 -12.26
C ASP A 185 3.89 -34.09 -13.51
N PHE A 186 3.38 -33.18 -14.34
CA PHE A 186 2.76 -33.55 -15.60
C PHE A 186 3.85 -33.75 -16.65
N ASP A 187 3.70 -34.79 -17.48
CA ASP A 187 4.68 -35.09 -18.52
C ASP A 187 4.81 -33.89 -19.48
N ARG A 188 6.05 -33.40 -19.63
CA ARG A 188 6.37 -32.22 -20.45
C ARG A 188 5.89 -32.38 -21.88
N GLU A 189 6.02 -33.57 -22.45
CA GLU A 189 5.58 -33.86 -23.82
C GLU A 189 4.06 -33.71 -23.92
N VAL A 190 3.33 -34.30 -22.96
CA VAL A 190 1.86 -34.21 -22.90
C VAL A 190 1.37 -32.77 -22.79
N ILE A 191 1.92 -31.97 -21.88
CA ILE A 191 1.47 -30.57 -21.69
C ILE A 191 1.92 -29.66 -22.85
N SER A 192 3.02 -29.96 -23.53
CA SER A 192 3.51 -29.14 -24.64
C SER A 192 2.75 -29.37 -25.95
N GLU A 193 2.31 -30.60 -26.20
CA GLU A 193 1.70 -31.00 -27.48
C GLU A 193 0.17 -31.02 -27.44
N GLN A 194 -0.41 -31.24 -26.26
CA GLN A 194 -1.83 -31.58 -26.13
C GLN A 194 -2.54 -30.69 -25.10
N ASN A 195 -3.84 -30.52 -25.30
CA ASN A 195 -4.69 -29.94 -24.27
C ASN A 195 -5.11 -31.02 -23.27
N ILE A 196 -5.33 -30.66 -22.00
CA ILE A 196 -5.79 -31.62 -20.99
C ILE A 196 -7.31 -31.76 -21.07
N TYR A 197 -7.77 -32.96 -21.41
CA TYR A 197 -9.18 -33.35 -21.38
C TYR A 197 -9.53 -34.07 -20.08
N PHE A 198 -10.81 -34.06 -19.72
CA PHE A 198 -11.30 -34.68 -18.50
C PHE A 198 -12.28 -35.82 -18.77
N THR A 199 -12.36 -36.75 -17.81
CA THR A 199 -13.29 -37.88 -17.80
C THR A 199 -13.69 -38.21 -16.37
N SER A 200 -14.88 -38.76 -16.17
CA SER A 200 -15.40 -39.13 -14.85
C SER A 200 -14.48 -40.14 -14.15
N TYR A 201 -14.22 -39.90 -12.87
CA TYR A 201 -13.38 -40.76 -12.05
C TYR A 201 -13.66 -40.46 -10.58
N GLU A 202 -13.99 -41.49 -9.81
CA GLU A 202 -14.20 -41.39 -8.37
C GLU A 202 -13.00 -41.98 -7.61
N MET A 203 -12.41 -41.16 -6.75
CA MET A 203 -11.28 -41.56 -5.92
C MET A 203 -11.75 -42.52 -4.81
N ASN A 204 -10.94 -43.53 -4.50
CA ASN A 204 -11.21 -44.41 -3.37
C ASN A 204 -11.34 -43.58 -2.06
N PRO A 205 -12.44 -43.69 -1.29
CA PRO A 205 -12.63 -42.94 -0.05
C PRO A 205 -11.48 -43.08 0.96
N ALA A 206 -10.80 -44.22 1.00
CA ALA A 206 -9.64 -44.43 1.88
C ALA A 206 -8.44 -43.56 1.51
N SER A 207 -8.29 -43.20 0.24
CA SER A 207 -7.24 -42.32 -0.27
C SER A 207 -7.68 -40.86 -0.34
N ASN A 208 -9.00 -40.61 -0.38
CA ASN A 208 -9.57 -39.28 -0.36
C ASN A 208 -9.69 -38.77 1.08
N SER A 209 -8.55 -38.39 1.69
CA SER A 209 -8.50 -37.77 3.03
C SER A 209 -7.58 -36.55 3.07
N ALA A 210 -7.85 -35.63 4.00
CA ALA A 210 -7.00 -34.45 4.22
C ALA A 210 -5.60 -34.80 4.75
N ASP A 211 -5.42 -35.98 5.34
CA ASP A 211 -4.10 -36.47 5.76
C ASP A 211 -3.27 -36.98 4.57
N SER A 212 -3.94 -37.45 3.51
CA SER A 212 -3.27 -37.97 2.30
C SER A 212 -2.77 -36.85 1.38
N TYR A 213 -3.25 -35.62 1.55
CA TYR A 213 -2.88 -34.49 0.71
C TYR A 213 -2.82 -33.18 1.50
N ASN A 214 -1.64 -32.55 1.52
CA ASN A 214 -1.40 -31.25 2.13
C ASN A 214 -1.20 -30.18 1.05
N ALA A 215 -2.23 -29.37 0.85
CA ALA A 215 -2.22 -28.30 -0.14
C ALA A 215 -1.13 -27.21 0.08
N ARG A 216 -0.54 -27.10 1.27
CA ARG A 216 0.59 -26.17 1.50
C ARG A 216 1.92 -26.71 1.02
N MET A 217 2.03 -28.03 0.90
CA MET A 217 3.24 -28.74 0.50
C MET A 217 3.14 -29.28 -0.93
N PHE A 218 1.99 -29.10 -1.59
CA PHE A 218 1.71 -29.64 -2.92
C PHE A 218 2.08 -31.13 -3.04
N GLY A 219 1.51 -31.93 -2.15
CA GLY A 219 1.87 -33.34 -2.02
C GLY A 219 1.33 -33.98 -0.75
N PRO A 220 1.69 -35.24 -0.45
CA PRO A 220 1.32 -35.88 0.80
C PRO A 220 1.85 -35.06 1.97
N GLY A 221 0.99 -34.78 2.96
CA GLY A 221 1.45 -34.12 4.19
C GLY A 221 2.54 -34.98 4.82
N ALA A 222 3.69 -34.36 5.17
CA ALA A 222 4.91 -35.01 5.67
C ALA A 222 4.66 -36.46 6.10
N SER A 223 4.78 -37.38 5.14
CA SER A 223 4.56 -38.79 5.41
C SER A 223 5.53 -39.17 6.51
N ASP A 224 5.07 -39.96 7.48
CA ASP A 224 5.90 -40.63 8.48
C ASP A 224 7.21 -41.11 7.85
N ASP A 225 8.26 -40.27 7.92
CA ASP A 225 9.57 -40.63 7.43
C ASP A 225 10.02 -41.78 8.34
N PRO A 226 10.34 -42.97 7.82
CA PRO A 226 10.73 -44.12 8.65
C PRO A 226 11.97 -43.85 9.51
N GLY A 227 12.68 -42.72 9.31
CA GLY A 227 13.74 -42.22 10.19
C GLY A 227 13.34 -41.17 11.23
N SER A 228 12.15 -40.57 11.15
CA SER A 228 11.70 -39.57 12.13
C SER A 228 11.15 -40.26 13.38
N LYS A 229 11.73 -39.98 14.55
CA LYS A 229 11.24 -40.51 15.83
C LYS A 229 9.77 -40.14 15.96
N LYS A 230 8.88 -41.14 15.98
CA LYS A 230 7.45 -41.00 16.26
C LYS A 230 7.24 -40.10 17.47
N SER A 231 6.99 -38.82 17.25
CA SER A 231 6.13 -38.09 18.16
C SER A 231 4.78 -38.74 17.99
N VAL A 232 4.35 -39.52 18.98
CA VAL A 232 2.97 -40.01 19.05
C VAL A 232 2.11 -38.76 19.11
N VAL A 233 1.66 -38.27 17.95
CA VAL A 233 0.69 -37.18 17.89
C VAL A 233 -0.58 -37.76 18.49
N PRO A 234 -1.05 -37.25 19.65
CA PRO A 234 -2.28 -37.75 20.25
C PRO A 234 -3.45 -37.55 19.27
N PRO A 235 -4.49 -38.40 19.34
CA PRO A 235 -5.65 -38.31 18.46
C PRO A 235 -6.20 -36.89 18.49
N ALA A 236 -6.33 -36.29 17.32
CA ALA A 236 -6.83 -34.94 17.20
C ALA A 236 -8.35 -34.98 17.11
N ILE A 237 -9.02 -34.24 17.99
CA ILE A 237 -10.48 -34.11 17.94
C ILE A 237 -10.80 -32.95 16.99
N VAL A 238 -11.54 -33.25 15.93
CA VAL A 238 -12.14 -32.24 15.04
C VAL A 238 -13.53 -31.93 15.56
N ILE A 239 -13.77 -30.66 15.90
CA ILE A 239 -15.07 -30.20 16.39
C ILE A 239 -15.73 -29.41 15.27
N ASP A 240 -16.91 -29.88 14.86
CA ASP A 240 -17.84 -29.15 14.01
C ASP A 240 -18.92 -28.51 14.91
N ASP A 241 -19.18 -27.22 14.72
CA ASP A 241 -20.13 -26.45 15.54
C ASP A 241 -21.58 -26.61 15.06
N SER A 242 -21.84 -27.40 14.01
CA SER A 242 -23.20 -27.74 13.60
C SER A 242 -23.95 -28.39 14.78
N GLU A 243 -25.07 -27.79 15.17
CA GLU A 243 -25.81 -28.03 16.42
C GLU A 243 -25.79 -29.50 16.90
N HIS A 244 -25.31 -29.70 18.14
CA HIS A 244 -25.01 -30.98 18.79
C HIS A 244 -23.71 -31.61 18.27
N GLY A 245 -22.59 -31.21 18.86
CA GLY A 245 -21.26 -31.78 18.61
C GLY A 245 -21.30 -33.30 18.53
N ARG A 246 -21.37 -33.82 17.29
CA ARG A 246 -21.09 -35.20 16.99
C ARG A 246 -19.58 -35.33 17.04
N LEU A 247 -19.09 -36.01 18.06
CA LEU A 247 -17.75 -36.62 18.04
C LEU A 247 -17.65 -37.45 16.77
N ILE A 248 -16.90 -36.97 15.77
CA ILE A 248 -16.46 -37.82 14.67
C ILE A 248 -15.32 -38.66 15.24
N LEU A 249 -15.66 -39.75 15.92
CA LEU A 249 -14.75 -40.86 16.08
C LEU A 249 -14.72 -41.57 14.71
N GLN A 250 -13.53 -41.67 14.13
CA GLN A 250 -13.27 -42.57 13.01
C GLN A 250 -13.47 -44.00 13.53
N GLU A 251 -14.66 -44.58 13.32
CA GLU A 251 -14.90 -46.01 13.59
C GLU A 251 -15.59 -46.66 12.40
N GLY A 252 -15.02 -47.81 12.00
CA GLY A 252 -15.62 -48.75 11.09
C GLY A 252 -16.87 -49.41 11.68
N GLU A 253 -17.76 -49.82 10.77
CA GLU A 253 -18.91 -50.71 10.92
C GLU A 253 -19.39 -51.05 12.35
N SER A 254 -20.60 -50.60 12.72
CA SER A 254 -21.74 -51.52 12.83
C SER A 254 -23.07 -50.82 13.13
N SER A 255 -24.10 -51.40 12.53
CA SER A 255 -25.51 -51.05 12.46
C SER A 255 -26.28 -51.30 13.77
N LEU A 256 -27.50 -50.73 13.84
CA LEU A 256 -28.61 -50.95 14.78
C LEU A 256 -28.50 -50.29 16.17
N LYS A 257 -28.96 -49.03 16.29
CA LYS A 257 -29.62 -48.50 17.52
C LYS A 257 -30.37 -47.16 17.40
N THR A 258 -30.57 -46.59 16.21
CA THR A 258 -31.13 -45.23 16.06
C THR A 258 -32.66 -45.16 16.02
N SER A 259 -33.37 -46.28 15.84
CA SER A 259 -34.83 -46.28 15.61
C SER A 259 -35.69 -46.27 16.89
N LEU A 260 -35.11 -46.57 18.06
CA LEU A 260 -35.86 -46.69 19.32
C LEU A 260 -35.92 -45.36 20.13
N LEU A 261 -34.96 -44.46 19.91
CA LEU A 261 -34.86 -43.20 20.67
C LEU A 261 -35.76 -42.08 20.13
N ILE A 262 -36.08 -42.09 18.82
CA ILE A 262 -36.96 -41.09 18.21
C ILE A 262 -38.43 -41.30 18.64
N GLY A 263 -38.83 -42.55 18.89
CA GLY A 263 -40.20 -42.86 19.37
C GLY A 263 -40.49 -42.36 20.79
N ILE A 264 -39.49 -42.30 21.67
CA ILE A 264 -39.68 -41.86 23.07
C ILE A 264 -39.75 -40.33 23.16
N ALA A 265 -38.95 -39.61 22.36
CA ALA A 265 -38.92 -38.14 22.38
C ALA A 265 -40.24 -37.53 21.87
N VAL A 266 -40.81 -38.06 20.78
CA VAL A 266 -42.06 -37.54 20.20
C VAL A 266 -43.26 -37.78 21.14
N THR A 267 -43.26 -38.90 21.87
CA THR A 267 -44.36 -39.22 22.79
C THR A 267 -44.34 -38.34 24.06
N VAL A 268 -43.15 -37.97 24.56
CA VAL A 268 -43.02 -37.07 25.72
C VAL A 268 -43.41 -35.63 25.38
N SER A 269 -43.09 -35.14 24.17
CA SER A 269 -43.43 -33.79 23.74
C SER A 269 -44.94 -33.59 23.51
N VAL A 270 -45.64 -34.59 22.97
CA VAL A 270 -47.10 -34.51 22.74
C VAL A 270 -47.88 -34.50 24.06
N VAL A 271 -47.40 -35.23 25.08
CA VAL A 271 -48.04 -35.24 26.41
C VAL A 271 -47.85 -33.90 27.15
N PHE A 272 -46.70 -33.23 27.01
CA PHE A 272 -46.45 -31.93 27.64
C PHE A 272 -47.32 -30.81 27.06
N VAL A 273 -47.56 -30.82 25.75
CA VAL A 273 -48.42 -29.83 25.08
C VAL A 273 -49.89 -30.04 25.46
N ALA A 274 -50.35 -31.29 25.57
CA ALA A 274 -51.72 -31.60 26.00
C ALA A 274 -52.00 -31.21 27.47
N VAL A 275 -51.02 -31.39 28.37
CA VAL A 275 -51.15 -31.00 29.79
C VAL A 275 -51.09 -29.49 29.97
N ALA A 276 -50.32 -28.76 29.14
CA ALA A 276 -50.28 -27.30 29.16
C ALA A 276 -51.60 -26.67 28.65
N LEU A 277 -52.24 -27.27 27.65
CA LEU A 277 -53.52 -26.79 27.10
C LEU A 277 -54.74 -27.04 28.01
N LEU A 278 -54.67 -28.01 28.93
CA LEU A 278 -55.75 -28.31 29.87
C LEU A 278 -55.70 -27.52 31.18
N ARG A 279 -54.60 -26.79 31.47
CA ARG A 279 -54.39 -26.17 32.80
C ARG A 279 -54.46 -24.64 32.87
N LYS A 280 -54.64 -23.91 31.77
CA LYS A 280 -54.77 -22.44 31.83
C LYS A 280 -55.88 -21.91 30.94
N GLY A 281 -56.75 -21.10 31.55
CA GLY A 281 -57.92 -20.49 30.92
C GLY A 281 -57.59 -19.61 29.71
N ARG A 282 -58.63 -19.40 28.89
CA ARG A 282 -58.68 -18.86 27.52
C ARG A 282 -58.13 -17.43 27.28
N GLY A 283 -57.28 -16.89 28.15
CA GLY A 283 -56.75 -15.52 28.02
C GLY A 283 -55.37 -15.39 27.35
N ALA A 284 -54.62 -16.48 27.16
CA ALA A 284 -53.19 -16.41 26.80
C ALA A 284 -52.83 -16.89 25.38
N VAL A 285 -53.82 -17.07 24.49
CA VAL A 285 -53.56 -17.55 23.11
C VAL A 285 -53.47 -16.39 22.10
N ILE A 286 -53.98 -15.20 22.43
CA ILE A 286 -53.94 -14.04 21.52
C ILE A 286 -52.62 -13.25 21.64
N LEU A 287 -51.88 -13.37 22.75
CA LEU A 287 -50.64 -12.62 22.96
C LEU A 287 -49.40 -13.25 22.27
N CYS A 288 -49.39 -14.57 22.03
CA CYS A 288 -48.26 -15.22 21.35
C CYS A 288 -48.28 -15.08 19.82
N LEU A 289 -49.41 -14.71 19.22
CA LEU A 289 -49.52 -14.55 17.76
C LEU A 289 -49.25 -13.12 17.27
N ILE A 290 -49.21 -12.12 18.16
CA ILE A 290 -48.91 -10.72 17.80
C ILE A 290 -47.39 -10.44 17.85
N SER A 291 -46.60 -11.26 18.55
CA SER A 291 -45.15 -11.05 18.69
C SER A 291 -44.31 -11.50 17.48
N ILE A 292 -44.90 -12.15 16.48
CA ILE A 292 -44.17 -12.66 15.29
C ILE A 292 -44.32 -11.73 14.06
N ALA A 293 -45.17 -10.69 14.11
CA ALA A 293 -45.43 -9.81 12.94
C ALA A 293 -45.00 -8.34 13.11
N GLY A 294 -44.23 -7.99 14.16
CA GLY A 294 -44.02 -6.59 14.58
C GLY A 294 -42.58 -6.09 14.64
N MET A 295 -41.70 -6.45 13.70
CA MET A 295 -40.38 -5.83 13.57
C MET A 295 -40.05 -5.52 12.10
N SER A 296 -40.63 -4.43 11.58
CA SER A 296 -40.16 -3.69 10.39
C SER A 296 -40.89 -2.35 10.31
N ALA A 297 -40.51 -1.38 11.16
CA ALA A 297 -40.74 0.05 10.95
C ALA A 297 -40.08 0.83 12.10
N VAL A 298 -38.90 1.39 11.87
CA VAL A 298 -38.37 2.49 12.68
C VAL A 298 -38.56 3.75 11.84
N ILE A 299 -39.57 4.54 12.21
CA ILE A 299 -39.74 5.92 11.78
C ILE A 299 -38.97 6.78 12.78
N VAL A 300 -38.05 7.60 12.27
CA VAL A 300 -37.38 8.66 13.04
C VAL A 300 -38.35 9.84 13.14
N GLU A 301 -38.86 10.12 14.34
CA GLU A 301 -39.52 11.38 14.66
C GLU A 301 -38.46 12.47 14.87
N ALA A 302 -38.59 13.54 14.09
CA ALA A 302 -37.80 14.76 14.21
C ALA A 302 -38.41 15.69 15.27
N ASP A 303 -37.53 16.23 16.11
CA ASP A 303 -37.83 17.19 17.18
C ASP A 303 -37.93 18.61 16.60
N GLU A 304 -39.08 19.26 16.78
CA GLU A 304 -39.34 20.65 16.36
C GLU A 304 -38.70 21.64 17.36
N GLY A 305 -37.47 22.07 17.05
CA GLY A 305 -36.77 23.15 17.74
C GLY A 305 -37.09 24.53 17.15
N LYS A 306 -37.63 25.42 18.00
CA LYS A 306 -38.12 26.78 17.71
C LYS A 306 -37.04 27.79 17.30
N ASP A 307 -37.49 28.74 16.47
CA ASP A 307 -36.83 29.94 15.95
C ASP A 307 -36.10 30.83 16.97
N GLN A 308 -34.92 31.33 16.57
CA GLN A 308 -34.46 32.71 16.84
C GLN A 308 -33.63 33.24 15.64
N PRO A 309 -33.84 34.49 15.20
CA PRO A 309 -33.11 35.06 14.07
C PRO A 309 -31.76 35.64 14.48
N VAL A 310 -30.69 35.26 13.77
CA VAL A 310 -29.37 35.89 13.87
C VAL A 310 -29.26 37.00 12.83
N GLN A 311 -28.86 38.19 13.29
CA GLN A 311 -28.65 39.39 12.50
C GLN A 311 -27.41 39.26 11.60
N GLU A 312 -27.57 39.57 10.31
CA GLU A 312 -26.46 39.85 9.39
C GLU A 312 -25.83 41.23 9.70
N PRO A 313 -24.49 41.37 9.63
CA PRO A 313 -23.85 42.67 9.61
C PRO A 313 -23.78 43.25 8.19
N ASP A 314 -24.28 44.47 8.11
CA ASP A 314 -24.16 45.47 7.05
C ASP A 314 -22.70 45.59 6.53
N GLN A 315 -22.50 45.39 5.22
CA GLN A 315 -21.28 45.83 4.53
C GLN A 315 -21.61 46.76 3.36
N SER A 316 -21.14 47.99 3.54
CA SER A 316 -21.26 49.13 2.67
C SER A 316 -20.43 49.02 1.37
N LYS A 317 -21.07 49.41 0.27
CA LYS A 317 -20.60 50.30 -0.82
C LYS A 317 -19.11 50.25 -1.25
N GLY A 318 -18.91 49.74 -2.47
CA GLY A 318 -18.53 50.60 -3.61
C GLY A 318 -17.09 50.52 -4.13
N LYS A 319 -16.93 49.96 -5.35
CA LYS A 319 -16.10 50.56 -6.42
C LYS A 319 -16.38 49.88 -7.77
N GLU A 320 -16.95 50.63 -8.70
CA GLU A 320 -17.12 50.25 -10.10
C GLU A 320 -15.78 50.35 -10.87
N LEU A 321 -15.48 49.33 -11.67
CA LEU A 321 -14.52 49.35 -12.77
C LEU A 321 -15.06 48.45 -13.91
N PRO A 322 -14.62 48.66 -15.16
CA PRO A 322 -15.50 48.74 -16.32
C PRO A 322 -15.89 47.38 -16.91
N SER A 323 -17.13 47.35 -17.40
CA SER A 323 -17.77 46.27 -18.14
C SER A 323 -17.14 46.10 -19.53
N GLY A 324 -16.78 44.86 -19.86
CA GLY A 324 -16.16 44.55 -21.15
C GLY A 324 -16.05 43.06 -21.45
N THR A 325 -17.09 42.26 -21.19
CA THR A 325 -17.43 41.01 -21.90
C THR A 325 -18.84 40.63 -21.50
N GLU A 326 -19.74 40.43 -22.47
CA GLU A 326 -21.07 39.86 -22.25
C GLU A 326 -20.93 38.45 -21.68
N SER A 327 -20.92 38.34 -20.35
CA SER A 327 -21.16 37.09 -19.65
C SER A 327 -22.61 36.71 -19.91
N THR A 328 -22.82 35.66 -20.70
CA THR A 328 -24.06 34.89 -20.66
C THR A 328 -24.37 34.59 -19.19
N GLY A 329 -25.58 34.93 -18.73
CA GLY A 329 -25.96 34.77 -17.32
C GLY A 329 -25.78 33.33 -16.83
N PRO A 330 -25.74 33.11 -15.50
CA PRO A 330 -25.53 31.78 -14.93
C PRO A 330 -26.58 30.83 -15.50
N GLY A 331 -26.12 29.85 -16.28
CA GLY A 331 -26.98 28.85 -16.90
C GLY A 331 -27.83 28.14 -15.85
N ASN A 332 -28.99 27.64 -16.25
CA ASN A 332 -29.89 26.90 -15.36
C ASN A 332 -29.10 25.74 -14.67
N PRO A 333 -29.02 25.68 -13.33
CA PRO A 333 -28.28 24.62 -12.62
C PRO A 333 -28.69 23.20 -13.03
N GLN A 334 -29.96 22.99 -13.38
CA GLN A 334 -30.44 21.68 -13.86
C GLN A 334 -29.87 21.32 -15.23
N GLU A 335 -29.68 22.31 -16.10
CA GLU A 335 -29.06 22.11 -17.41
C GLU A 335 -27.58 21.74 -17.27
N ALA A 336 -26.87 22.41 -16.35
CA ALA A 336 -25.48 22.09 -16.02
C ALA A 336 -25.35 20.65 -15.48
N LEU A 337 -26.22 20.26 -14.54
CA LEU A 337 -26.26 18.89 -14.02
C LEU A 337 -26.53 17.85 -15.11
N GLY A 338 -27.48 18.12 -16.01
CA GLY A 338 -27.76 17.25 -17.15
C GLY A 338 -26.56 17.05 -18.09
N LYS A 339 -25.83 18.13 -18.38
CA LYS A 339 -24.60 18.08 -19.20
C LYS A 339 -23.49 17.29 -18.50
N VAL A 340 -23.23 17.58 -17.23
CA VAL A 340 -22.19 16.89 -16.43
C VAL A 340 -22.51 15.41 -16.30
N SER A 341 -23.77 15.05 -15.99
CA SER A 341 -24.19 13.65 -15.88
C SER A 341 -23.92 12.89 -17.17
N LYS A 342 -24.26 13.48 -18.32
CA LYS A 342 -24.04 12.86 -19.63
C LYS A 342 -22.55 12.65 -19.91
N ILE A 343 -21.69 13.62 -19.57
CA ILE A 343 -20.23 13.48 -19.72
C ILE A 343 -19.72 12.32 -18.86
N ILE A 344 -20.18 12.20 -17.61
CA ILE A 344 -19.78 11.09 -16.74
C ILE A 344 -20.23 9.73 -17.29
N ASP A 345 -21.44 9.65 -17.85
CA ASP A 345 -21.90 8.44 -18.55
C ASP A 345 -21.01 8.08 -19.74
N GLU A 346 -20.56 9.08 -20.52
CA GLU A 346 -19.62 8.89 -21.64
C GLU A 346 -18.24 8.41 -21.15
N ILE A 347 -17.76 8.89 -20.00
CA ILE A 347 -16.51 8.41 -19.38
C ILE A 347 -16.65 6.93 -18.98
N GLN A 348 -17.75 6.55 -18.34
CA GLN A 348 -17.98 5.16 -17.92
C GLN A 348 -18.19 4.21 -19.10
N ALA A 349 -18.78 4.69 -20.20
CA ALA A 349 -18.96 3.88 -21.41
C ALA A 349 -17.64 3.54 -22.12
N GLY A 350 -16.54 4.24 -21.81
CA GLY A 350 -15.18 3.90 -22.25
C GLY A 350 -14.87 4.19 -23.73
N SER A 351 -15.75 4.84 -24.49
CA SER A 351 -15.57 5.06 -25.94
C SER A 351 -14.45 6.06 -26.27
N ASP A 352 -14.27 7.11 -25.47
CA ASP A 352 -13.08 7.98 -25.42
C ASP A 352 -13.08 8.80 -24.12
N ARG A 353 -12.56 8.20 -23.03
CA ARG A 353 -12.52 8.85 -21.71
C ARG A 353 -11.76 10.17 -21.72
N ALA A 354 -10.71 10.29 -22.53
CA ALA A 354 -9.91 11.50 -22.61
C ALA A 354 -10.68 12.64 -23.29
N ALA A 355 -11.45 12.35 -24.34
CA ALA A 355 -12.34 13.34 -24.96
C ALA A 355 -13.44 13.81 -24.01
N ALA A 356 -14.12 12.88 -23.32
CA ALA A 356 -15.18 13.23 -22.39
C ALA A 356 -14.66 14.13 -21.24
N ILE A 357 -13.46 13.84 -20.71
CA ILE A 357 -12.80 14.72 -19.72
C ILE A 357 -12.45 16.09 -20.33
N ARG A 358 -11.99 16.17 -21.58
CA ARG A 358 -11.77 17.49 -22.21
C ARG A 358 -13.05 18.32 -22.29
N SER A 359 -14.20 17.69 -22.55
CA SER A 359 -15.51 18.37 -22.55
C SER A 359 -15.86 19.00 -21.19
N ILE A 360 -15.36 18.47 -20.06
CA ILE A 360 -15.59 19.11 -18.75
C ILE A 360 -14.83 20.44 -18.64
N ARG A 361 -13.62 20.50 -19.20
CA ARG A 361 -12.81 21.73 -19.22
C ARG A 361 -13.46 22.83 -20.04
N GLU A 362 -14.19 22.46 -21.10
CA GLU A 362 -14.96 23.41 -21.91
C GLU A 362 -16.15 24.01 -21.15
N LEU A 363 -16.77 23.26 -20.22
CA LEU A 363 -17.79 23.81 -19.32
C LEU A 363 -17.19 24.71 -18.24
N GLY A 364 -15.92 24.51 -17.89
CA GLY A 364 -15.19 25.31 -16.92
C GLY A 364 -15.84 25.35 -15.54
N ASP A 365 -15.70 26.48 -14.85
CA ASP A 365 -16.14 26.70 -13.48
C ASP A 365 -17.66 26.57 -13.27
N ASP A 366 -18.46 26.71 -14.34
CA ASP A 366 -19.92 26.60 -14.27
C ASP A 366 -20.37 25.16 -14.00
N SER A 367 -19.49 24.18 -14.24
CA SER A 367 -19.76 22.76 -13.97
C SER A 367 -19.49 22.34 -12.51
N VAL A 368 -18.77 23.15 -11.73
CA VAL A 368 -18.26 22.75 -10.40
C VAL A 368 -19.39 22.35 -9.45
N GLN A 369 -20.48 23.12 -9.39
CA GLN A 369 -21.59 22.79 -8.49
C GLN A 369 -22.29 21.49 -8.91
N ALA A 370 -22.50 21.29 -10.20
CA ALA A 370 -23.08 20.06 -10.74
C ALA A 370 -22.20 18.82 -10.43
N LEU A 371 -20.87 18.95 -10.51
CA LEU A 371 -19.95 17.89 -10.13
C LEU A 371 -20.02 17.56 -8.62
N ILE A 372 -20.13 18.58 -7.75
CA ILE A 372 -20.34 18.37 -6.30
C ILE A 372 -21.66 17.64 -6.06
N ASP A 373 -22.72 18.03 -6.76
CA ASP A 373 -24.04 17.40 -6.60
C ASP A 373 -23.99 15.91 -6.99
N VAL A 374 -23.26 15.54 -8.04
CA VAL A 374 -23.01 14.13 -8.39
C VAL A 374 -22.26 13.42 -7.27
N VAL A 375 -21.17 13.99 -6.75
CA VAL A 375 -20.38 13.40 -5.65
C VAL A 375 -21.23 13.12 -4.41
N ARG A 376 -22.18 14.00 -4.09
CA ARG A 376 -23.00 13.89 -2.87
C ARG A 376 -24.20 12.97 -3.04
N ILE A 377 -24.89 13.05 -4.17
CA ILE A 377 -26.26 12.51 -4.32
C ILE A 377 -26.27 11.19 -5.09
N ASP A 378 -25.38 10.98 -6.07
CA ASP A 378 -25.47 9.84 -6.99
C ASP A 378 -25.29 8.50 -6.26
N SER A 379 -26.10 7.47 -6.49
CA SER A 379 -25.92 6.19 -5.78
C SER A 379 -24.75 5.37 -6.33
N ASN A 380 -24.27 5.65 -7.54
CA ASN A 380 -23.20 4.91 -8.18
C ASN A 380 -21.83 5.48 -7.74
N ILE A 381 -21.08 4.66 -6.99
CA ILE A 381 -19.78 5.06 -6.44
C ILE A 381 -18.74 5.42 -7.52
N ALA A 382 -18.74 4.73 -8.67
CA ALA A 382 -17.82 5.06 -9.76
C ALA A 382 -18.17 6.41 -10.40
N ARG A 383 -19.46 6.76 -10.52
CA ARG A 383 -19.86 8.09 -11.01
C ARG A 383 -19.36 9.21 -10.10
N ARG A 384 -19.41 9.00 -8.79
CA ARG A 384 -18.82 9.93 -7.80
C ARG A 384 -17.31 10.06 -7.98
N GLY A 385 -16.59 8.94 -8.16
CA GLY A 385 -15.13 8.98 -8.36
C GLY A 385 -14.72 9.67 -9.66
N TRP A 386 -15.45 9.44 -10.75
CA TRP A 386 -15.23 10.18 -12.00
C TRP A 386 -15.54 11.67 -11.87
N ALA A 387 -16.55 12.06 -11.09
CA ALA A 387 -16.80 13.46 -10.78
C ALA A 387 -15.65 14.12 -10.01
N VAL A 388 -14.99 13.40 -9.08
CA VAL A 388 -13.78 13.87 -8.39
C VAL A 388 -12.62 14.09 -9.37
N ILE A 389 -12.39 13.15 -10.30
CA ILE A 389 -11.38 13.31 -11.35
C ILE A 389 -11.70 14.54 -12.22
N CYS A 390 -12.96 14.71 -12.62
CA CYS A 390 -13.38 15.89 -13.38
C CYS A 390 -13.13 17.20 -12.62
N LEU A 391 -13.33 17.25 -11.30
CA LEU A 391 -12.98 18.42 -10.48
C LEU A 391 -11.48 18.72 -10.48
N ASN A 392 -10.64 17.69 -10.40
CA ASN A 392 -9.18 17.82 -10.52
C ASN A 392 -8.80 18.42 -11.89
N GLU A 393 -9.38 17.87 -12.96
CA GLU A 393 -9.07 18.22 -14.35
C GLU A 393 -9.44 19.65 -14.74
N LEU A 394 -10.33 20.31 -13.98
CA LEU A 394 -10.66 21.72 -14.16
C LEU A 394 -9.49 22.64 -13.73
N ASN A 395 -8.68 22.23 -12.75
CA ASN A 395 -7.55 22.97 -12.21
C ASN A 395 -7.85 24.46 -11.96
N SER A 396 -8.97 24.74 -11.29
CA SER A 396 -9.41 26.10 -10.98
C SER A 396 -9.48 26.32 -9.47
N ALA A 397 -9.46 27.58 -9.03
CA ALA A 397 -9.62 27.89 -7.61
C ALA A 397 -10.97 27.39 -7.04
N LYS A 398 -12.03 27.40 -7.86
CA LYS A 398 -13.35 26.89 -7.45
C LYS A 398 -13.36 25.37 -7.34
N SER A 399 -12.74 24.66 -8.29
CA SER A 399 -12.66 23.20 -8.22
C SER A 399 -11.76 22.72 -7.08
N THR A 400 -10.65 23.42 -6.83
CA THR A 400 -9.80 23.21 -5.65
C THR A 400 -10.59 23.37 -4.35
N ALA A 401 -11.32 24.48 -4.19
CA ALA A 401 -12.16 24.70 -3.01
C ALA A 401 -13.33 23.70 -2.91
N ALA A 402 -13.79 23.13 -4.03
CA ALA A 402 -14.78 22.05 -4.03
C ALA A 402 -14.19 20.74 -3.51
N LEU A 403 -12.98 20.37 -3.95
CA LEU A 403 -12.26 19.20 -3.45
C LEU A 403 -11.97 19.33 -1.95
N ASP A 404 -11.54 20.49 -1.47
CA ASP A 404 -11.32 20.72 -0.04
C ASP A 404 -12.63 20.59 0.77
N ARG A 405 -13.77 21.05 0.23
CA ARG A 405 -15.09 20.83 0.84
C ARG A 405 -15.45 19.35 0.89
N ILE A 406 -15.16 18.59 -0.16
CA ILE A 406 -15.40 17.14 -0.23
C ILE A 406 -14.57 16.40 0.83
N ILE A 407 -13.28 16.72 0.95
CA ILE A 407 -12.36 16.10 1.95
C ILE A 407 -12.89 16.29 3.38
N ASN A 408 -13.51 17.43 3.67
CA ASN A 408 -13.99 17.79 5.00
C ASN A 408 -15.48 17.49 5.24
N ALA A 409 -16.18 16.87 4.28
CA ALA A 409 -17.62 16.58 4.39
C ALA A 409 -17.86 15.25 5.13
N PRO A 410 -18.28 15.26 6.42
CA PRO A 410 -18.35 14.05 7.25
C PRO A 410 -19.39 13.02 6.77
N GLU A 411 -20.35 13.43 5.94
CA GLU A 411 -21.39 12.55 5.42
C GLU A 411 -20.93 11.67 4.25
N LEU A 412 -19.78 11.97 3.64
CA LEU A 412 -19.30 11.23 2.47
C LEU A 412 -18.53 9.97 2.86
N PRO A 413 -18.57 8.91 2.03
CA PRO A 413 -17.78 7.71 2.26
C PRO A 413 -16.27 8.00 2.29
N HIS A 414 -15.55 7.25 3.12
CA HIS A 414 -14.09 7.39 3.28
C HIS A 414 -13.31 7.24 1.96
N LEU A 415 -13.80 6.41 1.04
CA LEU A 415 -13.26 6.25 -0.31
C LEU A 415 -13.29 7.56 -1.11
N ILE A 416 -14.39 8.32 -1.01
CA ILE A 416 -14.55 9.62 -1.70
C ILE A 416 -13.59 10.66 -1.12
N HIS A 417 -13.40 10.69 0.20
CA HIS A 417 -12.40 11.56 0.84
C HIS A 417 -11.00 11.25 0.34
N THR A 418 -10.66 9.97 0.25
CA THR A 418 -9.35 9.51 -0.21
C THR A 418 -9.10 9.91 -1.66
N TRP A 419 -10.08 9.72 -2.56
CA TRP A 419 -9.97 10.18 -3.94
C TRP A 419 -9.83 11.70 -4.05
N ALA A 420 -10.62 12.47 -3.31
CA ALA A 420 -10.55 13.93 -3.34
C ALA A 420 -9.22 14.44 -2.80
N ALA A 421 -8.69 13.83 -1.75
CA ALA A 421 -7.37 14.16 -1.22
C ALA A 421 -6.24 13.79 -2.19
N ALA A 422 -6.36 12.67 -2.92
CA ALA A 422 -5.39 12.30 -3.95
C ALA A 422 -5.41 13.28 -5.14
N ALA A 423 -6.61 13.70 -5.57
CA ALA A 423 -6.77 14.77 -6.57
C ALA A 423 -6.07 16.05 -6.10
N ARG A 424 -6.33 16.50 -4.86
CA ARG A 424 -5.65 17.68 -4.30
C ARG A 424 -4.12 17.55 -4.31
N VAL A 425 -3.58 16.36 -4.04
CA VAL A 425 -2.13 16.12 -4.10
C VAL A 425 -1.59 16.25 -5.53
N ASP A 426 -2.31 15.74 -6.53
CA ASP A 426 -1.93 15.89 -7.94
C ASP A 426 -1.95 17.36 -8.41
N ASP A 427 -2.86 18.18 -7.89
CA ASP A 427 -2.92 19.62 -8.21
C ASP A 427 -1.79 20.47 -7.60
N MET A 428 -0.99 19.92 -6.66
CA MET A 428 0.02 20.71 -5.95
C MET A 428 1.24 20.98 -6.82
N THR A 429 1.55 22.24 -7.06
CA THR A 429 2.75 22.64 -7.82
C THR A 429 3.86 23.19 -6.93
N HIS A 430 3.57 23.43 -5.66
CA HIS A 430 4.49 23.95 -4.66
C HIS A 430 4.70 22.95 -3.52
N VAL A 431 5.94 22.85 -3.03
CA VAL A 431 6.30 21.87 -1.99
C VAL A 431 5.73 22.26 -0.61
N GLU A 432 5.50 23.55 -0.38
CA GLU A 432 4.88 24.08 0.82
C GLU A 432 3.43 23.58 0.98
N ASP A 433 2.72 23.39 -0.14
CA ASP A 433 1.36 22.85 -0.15
C ASP A 433 1.37 21.36 0.24
N LEU A 434 2.37 20.60 -0.23
CA LEU A 434 2.56 19.20 0.15
C LEU A 434 2.77 19.04 1.66
N GLN A 435 3.47 19.96 2.32
CA GLN A 435 3.67 19.90 3.77
C GLN A 435 2.35 20.01 4.54
N GLN A 436 1.38 20.77 4.04
CA GLN A 436 0.05 20.87 4.65
C GLN A 436 -0.71 19.53 4.50
N PHE A 437 -0.48 18.82 3.40
CA PHE A 437 -1.15 17.55 3.08
C PHE A 437 -0.49 16.31 3.67
N ALA A 438 0.71 16.44 4.22
CA ALA A 438 1.38 15.37 4.94
C ALA A 438 0.54 14.81 6.10
N GLY A 439 -0.20 15.68 6.79
CA GLY A 439 -1.12 15.27 7.86
C GLY A 439 -2.19 14.30 7.34
N LEU A 440 -2.69 14.54 6.12
CA LEU A 440 -3.70 13.69 5.48
C LEU A 440 -3.15 12.32 5.10
N CYS A 441 -1.85 12.16 4.82
CA CYS A 441 -1.26 10.84 4.60
C CYS A 441 -1.31 9.93 5.85
N ASN A 442 -1.48 10.51 7.04
CA ASN A 442 -1.71 9.74 8.26
C ASN A 442 -3.17 9.32 8.42
N GLN A 443 -4.09 10.16 7.97
CA GLN A 443 -5.53 9.88 8.00
C GLN A 443 -5.93 8.90 6.88
N TYR A 444 -5.30 9.02 5.72
CA TYR A 444 -5.54 8.25 4.51
C TYR A 444 -4.21 7.64 4.02
N PRO A 445 -3.81 6.46 4.54
CA PRO A 445 -2.52 5.85 4.19
C PRO A 445 -2.31 5.60 2.70
N ALA A 446 -3.39 5.40 1.94
CA ALA A 446 -3.35 5.24 0.48
C ALA A 446 -2.75 6.45 -0.26
N LEU A 447 -2.77 7.65 0.34
CA LEU A 447 -2.20 8.88 -0.25
C LEU A 447 -0.68 8.88 -0.35
N ARG A 448 0.02 7.95 0.30
CA ARG A 448 1.48 7.89 0.27
C ARG A 448 2.03 7.77 -1.15
N ARG A 449 1.43 6.93 -2.00
CA ARG A 449 1.89 6.78 -3.40
C ARG A 449 1.65 8.05 -4.23
N PRO A 450 0.44 8.63 -4.30
CA PRO A 450 0.21 9.90 -5.00
C PRO A 450 1.16 11.00 -4.54
N PHE A 451 1.39 11.10 -3.22
CA PHE A 451 2.31 12.06 -2.63
C PHE A 451 3.75 11.89 -3.13
N LEU A 452 4.24 10.65 -3.20
CA LEU A 452 5.57 10.35 -3.72
C LEU A 452 5.68 10.62 -5.22
N LEU A 453 4.68 10.20 -6.01
CA LEU A 453 4.63 10.47 -7.45
C LEU A 453 4.68 11.98 -7.72
N GLN A 454 3.99 12.77 -6.91
CA GLN A 454 4.00 14.21 -7.04
C GLN A 454 5.37 14.83 -6.74
N ILE A 455 6.03 14.37 -5.69
CA ILE A 455 7.39 14.81 -5.36
C ILE A 455 8.38 14.42 -6.45
N GLU A 456 8.26 13.21 -7.00
CA GLU A 456 9.08 12.75 -8.11
C GLU A 456 8.88 13.62 -9.36
N ARG A 457 7.62 13.97 -9.69
CA ARG A 457 7.30 14.90 -10.78
C ARG A 457 7.96 16.27 -10.55
N MET A 458 7.81 16.85 -9.36
CA MET A 458 8.46 18.12 -9.01
C MET A 458 9.99 18.04 -9.09
N ALA A 459 10.59 16.92 -8.69
CA ALA A 459 12.03 16.71 -8.73
C ALA A 459 12.57 16.56 -10.17
N GLN A 460 11.76 16.04 -11.09
CA GLN A 460 12.14 15.89 -12.51
C GLN A 460 12.07 17.21 -13.27
N GLU A 461 11.09 18.06 -12.96
CA GLU A 461 10.86 19.29 -13.73
C GLU A 461 11.91 20.37 -13.47
N GLN A 462 12.56 20.37 -12.29
CA GLN A 462 13.38 21.50 -11.86
C GLN A 462 14.60 21.07 -11.03
N ASP A 463 15.78 21.64 -11.34
CA ASP A 463 16.97 21.61 -10.49
C ASP A 463 16.77 22.55 -9.27
N ARG A 464 15.89 22.15 -8.35
CA ARG A 464 15.50 22.97 -7.19
C ARG A 464 16.11 22.46 -5.90
N VAL A 465 17.21 23.10 -5.50
CA VAL A 465 17.74 23.08 -4.13
C VAL A 465 16.64 23.31 -3.09
N GLU A 466 15.69 24.21 -3.40
CA GLU A 466 14.55 24.55 -2.54
C GLU A 466 13.62 23.35 -2.29
N LEU A 467 13.35 22.51 -3.31
CA LEU A 467 12.51 21.31 -3.15
C LEU A 467 13.14 20.38 -2.11
N TYR A 468 14.41 20.02 -2.30
CA TYR A 468 15.11 19.12 -1.39
C TYR A 468 15.29 19.73 0.01
N GLU A 469 15.43 21.05 0.14
CA GLU A 469 15.45 21.72 1.45
C GLU A 469 14.11 21.55 2.20
N HIS A 470 12.99 21.69 1.50
CA HIS A 470 11.66 21.45 2.06
C HIS A 470 11.40 19.98 2.36
N LEU A 471 11.86 19.05 1.51
CA LEU A 471 11.79 17.61 1.79
C LEU A 471 12.60 17.23 3.03
N LEU A 472 13.81 17.76 3.17
CA LEU A 472 14.63 17.56 4.38
C LEU A 472 13.96 18.16 5.61
N THR A 473 13.37 19.36 5.50
CA THR A 473 12.59 19.97 6.59
C THR A 473 11.45 19.06 7.00
N PHE A 474 10.75 18.51 6.01
CA PHE A 474 9.63 17.60 6.22
C PHE A 474 10.05 16.27 6.87
N MET A 475 11.20 15.71 6.46
CA MET A 475 11.76 14.51 7.07
C MET A 475 12.28 14.71 8.50
N VAL A 476 12.62 15.96 8.87
CA VAL A 476 12.97 16.33 10.25
C VAL A 476 11.71 16.40 11.11
N THR A 477 10.59 16.89 10.57
CA THR A 477 9.33 17.02 11.32
C THR A 477 8.52 15.72 11.39
N ASP A 478 8.51 14.89 10.34
CA ASP A 478 7.87 13.57 10.33
C ASP A 478 8.85 12.46 9.95
N TYR A 479 9.34 11.73 10.96
CA TYR A 479 10.28 10.64 10.78
C TYR A 479 9.70 9.46 9.95
N ARG A 480 8.37 9.29 9.93
CA ARG A 480 7.75 8.17 9.20
C ARG A 480 7.90 8.31 7.70
N MET A 481 8.02 9.55 7.21
CA MET A 481 8.19 9.84 5.79
C MET A 481 9.61 9.61 5.30
N GLN A 482 10.58 9.39 6.20
CA GLN A 482 11.97 9.15 5.78
C GLN A 482 12.12 7.91 4.92
N GLN A 483 11.38 6.84 5.23
CA GLN A 483 11.42 5.60 4.44
C GLN A 483 10.81 5.82 3.05
N SER A 484 9.67 6.49 2.98
CA SER A 484 8.97 6.80 1.73
C SER A 484 9.79 7.72 0.82
N LEU A 485 10.48 8.72 1.38
CA LEU A 485 11.26 9.71 0.62
C LEU A 485 12.69 9.27 0.30
N ALA A 486 13.15 8.14 0.84
CA ALA A 486 14.52 7.68 0.64
C ALA A 486 14.90 7.53 -0.85
N PRO A 487 14.07 6.94 -1.74
CA PRO A 487 14.40 6.84 -3.16
C PRO A 487 14.60 8.21 -3.82
N VAL A 488 13.73 9.18 -3.52
CA VAL A 488 13.82 10.55 -4.03
C VAL A 488 15.10 11.24 -3.55
N MET A 489 15.44 11.09 -2.27
CA MET A 489 16.64 11.69 -1.69
C MET A 489 17.94 11.06 -2.21
N LEU A 490 17.93 9.76 -2.53
CA LEU A 490 19.07 9.10 -3.17
C LEU A 490 19.29 9.59 -4.61
N ASN A 491 18.22 10.00 -5.29
CA ASN A 491 18.28 10.58 -6.64
C ASN A 491 18.65 12.07 -6.65
N ALA A 492 18.63 12.76 -5.50
CA ALA A 492 19.07 14.15 -5.40
C ALA A 492 20.54 14.28 -5.83
N SER A 493 20.90 15.34 -6.56
CA SER A 493 22.31 15.54 -6.90
C SER A 493 23.12 15.88 -5.62
N PRO A 494 24.35 15.36 -5.48
CA PRO A 494 25.18 15.72 -4.33
C PRO A 494 25.47 17.23 -4.26
N GLY A 495 25.45 17.93 -5.41
CA GLY A 495 25.64 19.37 -5.49
C GLY A 495 24.52 20.15 -4.80
N GLN A 496 23.26 19.76 -5.06
CA GLN A 496 22.09 20.34 -4.38
C GLN A 496 22.17 20.12 -2.87
N LEU A 497 22.43 18.89 -2.42
CA LEU A 497 22.54 18.58 -0.99
C LEU A 497 23.71 19.31 -0.32
N ALA A 498 24.86 19.46 -1.01
CA ALA A 498 25.99 20.25 -0.52
C ALA A 498 25.62 21.74 -0.41
N GLN A 499 24.82 22.27 -1.34
CA GLN A 499 24.34 23.64 -1.25
C GLN A 499 23.41 23.85 -0.04
N ILE A 500 22.48 22.91 0.21
CA ILE A 500 21.58 22.95 1.38
C ILE A 500 22.41 22.88 2.67
N LEU A 501 23.36 21.95 2.73
CA LEU A 501 24.29 21.78 3.85
C LEU A 501 25.00 23.09 4.22
N MET A 502 25.40 23.88 3.22
CA MET A 502 26.11 25.16 3.43
C MET A 502 25.18 26.34 3.72
N LYS A 503 24.05 26.43 3.03
CA LYS A 503 23.24 27.66 2.98
C LYS A 503 21.94 27.64 3.78
N SER A 504 21.41 26.47 4.13
CA SER A 504 20.13 26.37 4.84
C SER A 504 20.17 27.13 6.17
N ARG A 505 19.07 27.75 6.58
CA ARG A 505 18.99 28.41 7.91
C ARG A 505 18.68 27.42 9.03
N ASN A 506 18.17 26.24 8.69
CA ASN A 506 17.76 25.23 9.67
C ASN A 506 18.92 24.25 9.92
N ILE A 507 19.38 24.20 11.18
CA ILE A 507 20.53 23.36 11.60
C ILE A 507 20.21 21.87 11.41
N ASP A 508 18.99 21.44 11.69
CA ASP A 508 18.59 20.04 11.54
C ASP A 508 18.52 19.62 10.07
N VAL A 509 18.10 20.53 9.19
CA VAL A 509 18.12 20.34 7.73
C VAL A 509 19.55 20.19 7.22
N ARG A 510 20.48 21.04 7.68
CA ARG A 510 21.90 20.88 7.34
C ARG A 510 22.44 19.52 7.82
N ARG A 511 22.10 19.10 9.04
CA ARG A 511 22.51 17.80 9.57
C ARG A 511 21.97 16.65 8.72
N GLN A 512 20.71 16.71 8.29
CA GLN A 512 20.14 15.69 7.41
C GLN A 512 20.72 15.72 5.99
N ALA A 513 21.03 16.90 5.44
CA ALA A 513 21.77 16.99 4.18
C ALA A 513 23.14 16.30 4.27
N ALA A 514 23.86 16.47 5.39
CA ALA A 514 25.13 15.78 5.64
C ALA A 514 24.94 14.25 5.72
N ALA A 515 23.89 13.79 6.41
CA ALA A 515 23.58 12.37 6.50
C ALA A 515 23.29 11.77 5.11
N TRP A 516 22.48 12.44 4.28
CA TRP A 516 22.17 11.99 2.93
C TRP A 516 23.37 11.98 1.99
N LEU A 517 24.25 12.98 2.06
CA LEU A 517 25.53 12.95 1.33
C LEU A 517 26.38 11.75 1.73
N ALA A 518 26.40 11.40 3.02
CA ALA A 518 27.10 10.21 3.50
C ALA A 518 26.48 8.92 2.94
N THR A 519 25.15 8.81 2.96
CA THR A 519 24.42 7.69 2.38
C THR A 519 24.69 7.56 0.88
N GLN A 520 24.61 8.65 0.11
CA GLN A 520 24.91 8.62 -1.33
C GLN A 520 26.33 8.13 -1.63
N LYS A 521 27.32 8.53 -0.82
CA LYS A 521 28.69 8.03 -0.95
C LYS A 521 28.78 6.53 -0.67
N GLN A 522 28.05 6.02 0.33
CA GLN A 522 27.98 4.58 0.62
C GLN A 522 27.33 3.79 -0.53
N HIS A 523 26.36 4.39 -1.23
CA HIS A 523 25.76 3.86 -2.46
C HIS A 523 26.62 4.07 -3.72
N GLY A 524 27.89 4.44 -3.58
CA GLY A 524 28.84 4.49 -4.69
C GLY A 524 28.90 5.81 -5.44
N ASN A 525 28.20 6.87 -5.01
CA ASN A 525 28.32 8.18 -5.65
C ASN A 525 29.70 8.80 -5.36
N THR A 526 30.59 8.76 -6.35
CA THR A 526 31.97 9.24 -6.21
C THR A 526 32.09 10.76 -6.22
N GLN A 527 31.07 11.49 -6.66
CA GLN A 527 31.12 12.95 -6.82
C GLN A 527 30.97 13.70 -5.48
N VAL A 528 30.41 13.06 -4.44
CA VAL A 528 30.13 13.66 -3.12
C VAL A 528 31.33 14.44 -2.57
N ASN A 529 32.51 13.81 -2.52
CA ASN A 529 33.71 14.40 -1.90
C ASN A 529 34.21 15.62 -2.70
N ASN A 530 34.17 15.54 -4.04
CA ASN A 530 34.62 16.63 -4.92
C ASN A 530 33.66 17.83 -4.86
N LEU A 531 32.35 17.57 -4.86
CA LEU A 531 31.34 18.62 -4.78
C LEU A 531 31.33 19.30 -3.42
N LEU A 532 31.51 18.55 -2.33
CA LEU A 532 31.67 19.12 -0.99
C LEU A 532 32.93 19.99 -0.89
N THR A 533 34.07 19.52 -1.40
CA THR A 533 35.31 20.31 -1.44
C THR A 533 35.11 21.59 -2.26
N SER A 534 34.39 21.49 -3.39
CA SER A 534 34.08 22.64 -4.25
C SER A 534 33.14 23.64 -3.56
N ALA A 535 32.16 23.18 -2.79
CA ALA A 535 31.26 24.02 -2.01
C ALA A 535 31.99 24.78 -0.89
N LEU A 536 33.09 24.21 -0.38
CA LEU A 536 33.96 24.81 0.64
C LEU A 536 35.16 25.57 0.05
N ARG A 537 35.22 25.75 -1.27
CA ARG A 537 36.37 26.38 -1.93
C ARG A 537 36.62 27.79 -1.39
N PHE A 538 37.85 28.03 -0.96
CA PHE A 538 38.30 29.31 -0.45
C PHE A 538 38.37 30.35 -1.57
N THR A 539 37.93 31.57 -1.25
CA THR A 539 38.08 32.75 -2.10
C THR A 539 38.60 33.92 -1.26
N ARG A 540 39.67 34.57 -1.72
CA ARG A 540 40.34 35.64 -0.98
C ARG A 540 39.43 36.83 -0.70
N ASP A 541 38.57 37.14 -1.66
CA ASP A 541 37.63 38.28 -1.61
C ASP A 541 36.31 37.93 -0.92
N ALA A 542 36.23 36.78 -0.23
CA ALA A 542 35.05 36.39 0.51
C ALA A 542 34.74 37.41 1.62
N LYS A 543 33.47 37.77 1.74
CA LYS A 543 32.97 38.61 2.86
C LYS A 543 32.58 37.79 4.08
N THR A 544 32.31 36.50 3.89
CA THR A 544 31.87 35.58 4.93
C THR A 544 32.20 34.14 4.52
N VAL A 545 32.22 33.23 5.50
CA VAL A 545 32.46 31.80 5.29
C VAL A 545 31.24 31.13 4.60
N PRO A 546 31.43 30.04 3.83
CA PRO A 546 30.36 29.36 3.10
C PRO A 546 29.23 28.81 4.00
N TRP A 547 29.54 28.46 5.25
CA TRP A 547 28.59 27.93 6.23
C TRP A 547 28.04 29.00 7.19
N ALA A 548 28.16 30.28 6.83
CA ALA A 548 27.68 31.39 7.65
C ALA A 548 26.25 31.12 8.16
N ASN A 549 25.99 31.54 9.41
CA ASN A 549 24.73 31.32 10.14
C ASN A 549 24.48 29.88 10.64
N GLY A 550 25.49 29.02 10.68
CA GLY A 550 25.34 27.69 11.27
C GLY A 550 26.67 26.99 11.60
N PRO A 551 26.59 25.75 12.12
CA PRO A 551 27.76 24.89 12.27
C PRO A 551 28.29 24.43 10.90
N LEU A 552 29.59 24.14 10.86
CA LEU A 552 30.25 23.49 9.73
C LEU A 552 30.10 21.97 9.88
N PHE A 553 29.13 21.39 9.18
CA PHE A 553 28.95 19.94 9.13
C PHE A 553 29.80 19.32 8.04
N LEU A 554 30.52 18.26 8.37
CA LEU A 554 31.12 17.35 7.39
C LEU A 554 30.36 16.02 7.41
N PRO A 555 29.94 15.48 6.25
CA PRO A 555 29.30 14.18 6.18
C PRO A 555 30.30 13.08 6.58
N ALA A 556 29.80 12.02 7.21
CA ALA A 556 30.59 10.87 7.64
C ALA A 556 30.94 9.94 6.45
N VAL A 557 31.75 10.46 5.52
CA VAL A 557 32.18 9.77 4.31
C VAL A 557 33.58 9.19 4.44
N LYS A 558 33.83 8.07 3.76
CA LYS A 558 35.18 7.56 3.59
C LYS A 558 35.95 8.46 2.62
N TRP A 559 37.02 9.06 3.12
CA TRP A 559 37.93 9.89 2.33
C TRP A 559 39.10 9.05 1.82
N ASN A 560 39.47 9.21 0.55
CA ASN A 560 40.82 8.83 0.14
C ASN A 560 41.80 9.97 0.46
N ARG A 561 43.10 9.67 0.48
CA ARG A 561 44.12 10.65 0.85
C ARG A 561 44.09 11.91 -0.02
N LYS A 562 43.92 11.76 -1.34
CA LYS A 562 43.88 12.91 -2.27
C LYS A 562 42.70 13.84 -1.97
N GLU A 563 41.51 13.28 -1.78
CA GLU A 563 40.30 14.03 -1.44
C GLU A 563 40.40 14.68 -0.04
N ALA A 564 40.95 13.95 0.95
CA ALA A 564 41.17 14.45 2.30
C ALA A 564 42.13 15.65 2.33
N LEU A 565 43.23 15.58 1.57
CA LEU A 565 44.18 16.68 1.45
C LEU A 565 43.54 17.89 0.76
N ALA A 566 42.78 17.67 -0.32
CA ALA A 566 42.09 18.75 -1.01
C ALA A 566 41.08 19.47 -0.10
N LEU A 567 40.26 18.75 0.66
CA LEU A 567 39.37 19.36 1.64
C LEU A 567 40.15 20.07 2.76
N GLY A 568 41.21 19.44 3.28
CA GLY A 568 42.04 20.02 4.32
C GLY A 568 42.74 21.31 3.88
N ASP A 569 43.13 21.44 2.60
CA ASP A 569 43.69 22.66 2.03
C ASP A 569 42.67 23.80 2.00
N GLU A 570 41.42 23.52 1.62
CA GLU A 570 40.35 24.52 1.64
C GLU A 570 40.01 24.96 3.07
N LEU A 571 39.87 24.01 4.01
CA LEU A 571 39.62 24.32 5.42
C LEU A 571 40.77 25.09 6.08
N THR A 572 42.02 24.77 5.74
CA THR A 572 43.20 25.48 6.26
C THR A 572 43.27 26.90 5.70
N ALA A 573 42.92 27.11 4.43
CA ALA A 573 42.83 28.45 3.85
C ALA A 573 41.74 29.29 4.55
N TRP A 574 40.58 28.71 4.84
CA TRP A 574 39.56 29.38 5.67
C TRP A 574 40.03 29.64 7.10
N PHE A 575 40.82 28.76 7.72
CA PHE A 575 41.36 28.99 9.07
C PHE A 575 42.27 30.24 9.07
N VAL A 576 43.17 30.35 8.09
CA VAL A 576 44.02 31.54 7.92
C VAL A 576 43.15 32.80 7.78
N TRP A 577 42.17 32.78 6.89
CA TRP A 577 41.29 33.93 6.65
C TRP A 577 40.47 34.32 7.90
N CYS A 578 39.88 33.36 8.61
CA CYS A 578 39.14 33.62 9.85
C CYS A 578 40.05 34.17 10.96
N SER A 579 41.32 33.75 11.00
CA SER A 579 42.31 34.29 11.94
C SER A 579 42.67 35.74 11.63
N GLU A 580 42.85 36.10 10.35
CA GLU A 580 43.11 37.49 9.95
C GLU A 580 41.90 38.40 10.18
N ASN A 581 40.69 37.87 9.99
CA ASN A 581 39.43 38.60 10.19
C ASN A 581 38.88 38.52 11.63
N GLN A 582 39.66 37.99 12.58
CA GLN A 582 39.31 37.90 14.00
C GLN A 582 37.94 37.23 14.25
N GLN A 583 37.69 36.08 13.61
CA GLN A 583 36.45 35.30 13.75
C GLN A 583 36.67 34.02 14.59
N PRO A 584 36.79 34.12 15.93
CA PRO A 584 37.13 32.98 16.79
C PRO A 584 36.09 31.86 16.77
N GLU A 585 34.80 32.19 16.61
CA GLU A 585 33.73 31.19 16.51
C GLU A 585 33.88 30.32 15.25
N GLU A 586 34.22 30.94 14.12
CA GLU A 586 34.42 30.23 12.85
C GLU A 586 35.70 29.40 12.88
N ILE A 587 36.77 29.88 13.54
CA ILE A 587 37.97 29.10 13.80
C ILE A 587 37.62 27.81 14.56
N GLN A 588 36.76 27.89 15.59
CA GLN A 588 36.39 26.72 16.37
C GLN A 588 35.59 25.70 15.56
N LYS A 589 34.73 26.15 14.64
CA LYS A 589 34.00 25.26 13.72
C LYS A 589 34.94 24.55 12.76
N ILE A 590 35.94 25.26 12.22
CA ILE A 590 36.97 24.67 11.34
C ILE A 590 37.82 23.67 12.11
N LYS A 591 38.24 23.99 13.34
CA LYS A 591 38.97 23.05 14.21
C LYS A 591 38.17 21.77 14.43
N THR A 592 36.88 21.90 14.77
CA THR A 592 35.98 20.75 14.95
C THR A 592 35.91 19.89 13.67
N ALA A 593 35.77 20.52 12.49
CA ALA A 593 35.74 19.83 11.21
C ALA A 593 37.07 19.11 10.90
N LEU A 594 38.20 19.78 11.10
CA LEU A 594 39.54 19.20 10.96
C LEU A 594 39.79 18.09 11.98
N SER A 595 39.10 18.09 13.13
CA SER A 595 39.25 17.05 14.17
C SER A 595 38.46 15.78 13.85
N SER A 596 37.76 15.73 12.71
CA SER A 596 37.10 14.51 12.24
C SER A 596 38.10 13.38 12.07
N ILE A 597 37.91 12.28 12.81
CA ILE A 597 38.80 11.10 12.79
C ILE A 597 38.99 10.58 11.36
N GLN A 598 37.91 10.56 10.57
CA GLN A 598 37.94 10.08 9.18
C GLN A 598 38.83 10.97 8.29
N LEU A 599 38.77 12.29 8.48
CA LEU A 599 39.58 13.24 7.73
C LEU A 599 41.05 13.18 8.17
N MET A 600 41.30 13.19 9.49
CA MET A 600 42.64 13.08 10.09
C MET A 600 43.39 11.86 9.60
N GLN A 601 42.76 10.68 9.67
CA GLN A 601 43.36 9.41 9.25
C GLN A 601 43.65 9.40 7.76
N ALA A 602 42.74 9.90 6.93
CA ALA A 602 42.91 9.91 5.49
C ALA A 602 43.98 10.92 5.02
N ALA A 603 44.05 12.10 5.64
CA ALA A 603 45.04 13.13 5.31
C ALA A 603 46.43 12.81 5.91
N GLY A 604 46.49 12.18 7.07
CA GLY A 604 47.73 11.76 7.73
C GLY A 604 48.28 12.72 8.79
N TYR A 605 47.45 13.57 9.41
CA TYR A 605 47.81 14.35 10.60
C TYR A 605 47.22 13.76 11.88
N ARG A 606 47.83 14.07 13.03
CA ARG A 606 47.46 13.49 14.34
C ARG A 606 46.95 14.49 15.37
N ASN A 607 47.47 15.71 15.38
CA ASN A 607 47.12 16.72 16.37
C ASN A 607 46.80 18.03 15.66
N LEU A 608 45.71 18.68 16.10
CA LEU A 608 45.41 20.07 15.77
C LEU A 608 45.97 20.94 16.88
N SER A 609 46.75 21.97 16.51
CA SER A 609 47.16 22.98 17.48
C SER A 609 46.09 24.05 17.61
N ASP A 610 46.02 24.66 18.79
CA ASP A 610 45.20 25.83 19.01
C ASP A 610 45.75 27.08 18.34
N ASN A 611 47.05 27.10 18.07
CA ASN A 611 47.77 28.18 17.42
C ASN A 611 47.84 27.97 15.89
N LEU A 612 47.55 29.03 15.12
CA LEU A 612 47.57 28.97 13.65
C LEU A 612 48.95 28.57 13.09
N ASN A 613 50.05 29.10 13.62
CA ASN A 613 51.39 28.82 13.10
C ASN A 613 51.81 27.36 13.35
N ASP A 614 51.42 26.81 14.50
CA ASP A 614 51.66 25.39 14.81
C ASP A 614 50.81 24.49 13.91
N TRP A 615 49.56 24.88 13.63
CA TRP A 615 48.72 24.17 12.67
C TRP A 615 49.33 24.21 11.26
N LEU A 616 49.74 25.38 10.77
CA LEU A 616 50.40 25.51 9.47
C LEU A 616 51.69 24.68 9.40
N THR A 617 52.51 24.69 10.46
CA THR A 617 53.71 23.83 10.53
C THR A 617 53.34 22.34 10.44
N THR A 618 52.25 21.92 11.08
CA THR A 618 51.74 20.54 11.00
C THR A 618 51.23 20.23 9.59
N TRP A 619 50.50 21.15 8.97
CA TRP A 619 49.93 21.00 7.63
C TRP A 619 51.02 20.94 6.54
N GLU A 620 52.09 21.74 6.68
CA GLU A 620 53.26 21.72 5.79
C GLU A 620 53.95 20.35 5.81
N ARG A 621 54.08 19.72 6.98
CA ARG A 621 54.66 18.36 7.08
C ARG A 621 53.84 17.31 6.33
N VAL A 622 52.54 17.54 6.21
CA VAL A 622 51.61 16.60 5.55
C VAL A 622 51.57 16.81 4.04
N THR A 623 51.54 18.07 3.60
CA THR A 623 51.33 18.45 2.18
C THR A 623 52.63 18.77 1.44
N GLY A 624 53.71 19.11 2.16
CA GLY A 624 54.98 19.57 1.63
C GLY A 624 55.05 21.10 1.49
N ALA A 625 56.28 21.62 1.44
CA ALA A 625 56.56 23.05 1.36
C ALA A 625 55.94 23.72 0.10
N ASP A 626 55.93 23.03 -1.04
CA ASP A 626 55.38 23.57 -2.29
C ASP A 626 53.87 23.80 -2.24
N ALA A 627 53.13 22.86 -1.62
CA ALA A 627 51.70 22.98 -1.43
C ALA A 627 51.39 24.11 -0.42
N MET A 628 52.16 24.18 0.66
CA MET A 628 52.07 25.27 1.63
C MET A 628 52.33 26.64 0.99
N ALA A 629 53.35 26.77 0.14
CA ALA A 629 53.66 28.00 -0.57
C ALA A 629 52.49 28.46 -1.46
N LYS A 630 51.84 27.53 -2.16
CA LYS A 630 50.62 27.81 -2.94
C LYS A 630 49.45 28.25 -2.07
N LEU A 631 49.29 27.65 -0.89
CA LEU A 631 48.26 28.04 0.07
C LEU A 631 48.50 29.47 0.58
N MET A 632 49.75 29.83 0.88
CA MET A 632 50.14 31.18 1.30
C MET A 632 49.94 32.24 0.22
N ASP A 633 50.30 31.93 -1.03
CA ASP A 633 50.05 32.82 -2.17
C ASP A 633 48.55 33.06 -2.36
N ARG A 634 47.74 32.00 -2.25
CA ARG A 634 46.28 32.06 -2.39
C ARG A 634 45.61 32.87 -1.28
N THR A 635 46.05 32.76 -0.02
CA THR A 635 45.48 33.51 1.11
C THR A 635 46.08 34.91 1.25
N GLY A 636 47.31 35.12 0.80
CA GLY A 636 48.08 36.34 1.03
C GLY A 636 48.76 36.40 2.41
N TYR A 637 48.70 35.32 3.20
CA TYR A 637 49.27 35.24 4.53
C TYR A 637 50.79 35.03 4.48
N LYS A 638 51.53 35.77 5.31
CA LYS A 638 52.98 35.61 5.43
C LYS A 638 53.33 34.61 6.53
N PHE A 639 53.42 33.33 6.16
CA PHE A 639 53.87 32.29 7.08
C PHE A 639 55.38 32.39 7.32
N THR A 640 55.77 32.55 8.60
CA THR A 640 57.15 32.36 9.04
C THR A 640 57.18 31.05 9.81
N PRO A 641 57.74 29.96 9.24
CA PRO A 641 57.83 28.71 9.96
C PRO A 641 58.55 28.97 11.27
N ALA A 642 58.02 28.44 12.38
CA ALA A 642 58.82 28.34 13.58
C ALA A 642 60.04 27.49 13.19
N ARG A 643 61.20 28.12 13.03
CA ARG A 643 62.46 27.39 12.94
C ARG A 643 62.48 26.55 14.20
N LEU A 644 62.24 25.26 14.05
CA LEU A 644 62.64 24.29 15.05
C LEU A 644 64.13 24.54 15.18
N GLU A 645 64.53 25.30 16.19
CA GLU A 645 65.92 25.28 16.61
C GLU A 645 66.23 23.79 16.76
N PRO A 646 67.23 23.26 16.04
CA PRO A 646 67.57 21.85 16.14
C PRO A 646 67.75 21.59 17.62
N THR A 647 66.82 20.86 18.23
CA THR A 647 66.90 20.51 19.63
C THR A 647 68.10 19.61 19.73
N GLY A 648 69.23 20.22 20.09
CA GLY A 648 70.49 19.54 20.30
C GLY A 648 70.33 18.58 21.48
N SER A 649 69.97 17.34 21.17
CA SER A 649 70.37 16.18 21.95
C SER A 649 70.43 14.98 21.01
N ALA A 650 71.49 14.96 20.20
CA ALA A 650 72.11 13.69 19.89
C ALA A 650 72.86 13.25 21.16
N ASP A 651 72.15 12.53 22.04
CA ASP A 651 72.76 11.63 23.03
C ASP A 651 71.70 10.60 23.48
N ASN A 652 72.00 9.33 23.15
CA ASN A 652 71.32 8.04 23.36
C ASN A 652 70.27 7.57 22.35
#